data_AF-A0A168G2B6-F1
#
_entry.id   AF-A0A168G2B6-F1
#
_cell.length_a   1.000
_cell.length_b   1.000
_cell.length_c   1.000
_cell.angle_alpha   90.00
_cell.angle_beta   90.00
_cell.angle_gamma   90.00
#
_symmetry.space_group_name_H-M   'P 1'
#
loop_
_entity.id
_entity.type
_entity.pdbx_description
1 polymer ?
#
loop_
_entity_poly.entity_id
_entity_poly.type
_entity_poly.pdbx_seq_one_letter_code
_entity_poly.pdbx_strand_id
1 'polypeptide(L)'
;MSNPPISLYGSSYLVAKAALEAATALLHKAQAAPGADDLPHARLYENMSPLSTQVQYVCDIVRNLVSRTTGQNLAAAWAEDSSLSSLDDMHGRIAAAMKLVDAVDEDTVNGKANETFTMETNRNMMDDVIIGNLPPEHIRSVVRSLLSTGPEVQAVFRDSVRQRLRDFPPGLPPPSELFPFPDMVSPACADYLAVIRCTFSAKLVIEAVPSMCHVIEAIPRAKASWVSGSPLDQMLERVDGDVVQAMQAIKEVSPSATELDASLDAMFAALAKCQSYCEAARLRYPFQRGTRQVQDTASLLLPSKQLAKAIGVGALDVKLPTSSEVETFRIGERELPRLFNGLWQMASPEWGSSSAEQQEQALATLVESGFTAFDMSDHYGDAELVCGDFRARLPEEVRNATYMATKWCVFRDIQTPVTTDWVLSQVKERCRRLSGRADMLQFHWYDYEKKEYLDILVELVSITKSHPELVTDIGLCNFDSQHTAEACEYVLAKTGSVGLVSNQVQFSVLDSRPLKEMVHVCAKYNIKLLTYGSFCGGFLADKWLNHPAPPDSYGGLTPSQRKYLDTLHTWGTWTEFQELLAVLESVAGKRSVGVANVAARWVLQQKAVGAVLVGTRLGVSAHGADNIATFGWELTEDEIAAINAGALGEKGEKTDAVFANMGDCGQEYRNMHK
;
A
#
# COMPACT_ATOMS: atom_id res chain seq x y z
N MET A 1 35.15 -11.63 4.18
CA MET A 1 35.68 -11.95 2.84
C MET A 1 34.52 -11.85 1.88
N SER A 2 34.48 -10.80 1.06
CA SER A 2 33.46 -10.62 0.03
C SER A 2 33.65 -11.70 -1.04
N ASN A 3 32.58 -12.41 -1.41
CA ASN A 3 32.61 -13.31 -2.56
C ASN A 3 33.04 -12.51 -3.81
N PRO A 4 33.89 -13.07 -4.67
CA PRO A 4 34.25 -12.41 -5.92
C PRO A 4 32.99 -12.15 -6.76
N PRO A 5 32.94 -11.04 -7.52
CA PRO A 5 31.81 -10.73 -8.37
C PRO A 5 31.57 -11.88 -9.36
N ILE A 6 30.32 -12.33 -9.45
CA ILE A 6 29.91 -13.41 -10.36
C ILE A 6 29.84 -12.82 -11.77
N SER A 7 30.60 -13.38 -12.71
CA SER A 7 30.59 -12.96 -14.11
C SER A 7 29.28 -13.36 -14.81
N LEU A 8 28.93 -12.69 -15.92
CA LEU A 8 27.74 -13.07 -16.70
C LEU A 8 27.84 -14.53 -17.14
N TYR A 9 29.01 -14.97 -17.61
CA TYR A 9 29.29 -16.36 -17.92
C TYR A 9 29.12 -17.28 -16.70
N GLY A 10 29.68 -16.90 -15.55
CA GLY A 10 29.56 -17.67 -14.31
C GLY A 10 28.13 -17.84 -13.80
N SER A 11 27.30 -16.81 -13.95
CA SER A 11 25.89 -16.83 -13.53
C SER A 11 24.94 -17.52 -14.52
N SER A 12 25.34 -17.69 -15.78
CA SER A 12 24.46 -18.21 -16.83
C SER A 12 24.93 -19.54 -17.41
N TYR A 13 26.16 -19.61 -17.95
CA TYR A 13 26.67 -20.78 -18.65
C TYR A 13 27.02 -21.93 -17.71
N LEU A 14 27.61 -21.63 -16.55
CA LEU A 14 27.90 -22.68 -15.55
C LEU A 14 26.61 -23.27 -14.97
N VAL A 15 25.57 -22.44 -14.78
CA VAL A 15 24.25 -22.89 -14.33
C VAL A 15 23.56 -23.73 -15.39
N ALA A 16 23.59 -23.29 -16.65
CA ALA A 16 23.06 -24.06 -17.79
C ALA A 16 23.75 -25.41 -17.93
N LYS A 17 25.08 -25.45 -17.80
CA LYS A 17 25.87 -26.68 -17.84
C LYS A 17 25.49 -27.64 -16.71
N ALA A 18 25.43 -27.14 -15.48
CA ALA A 18 25.02 -27.93 -14.32
C ALA A 18 23.59 -28.49 -14.48
N ALA A 19 22.66 -27.71 -15.04
CA ALA A 19 21.30 -28.15 -15.31
C ALA A 19 21.23 -29.27 -16.36
N LEU A 20 22.00 -29.15 -17.45
CA LEU A 20 22.09 -30.19 -18.49
C LEU A 20 22.79 -31.47 -17.98
N GLU A 21 23.82 -31.34 -17.13
CA GLU A 21 24.47 -32.47 -16.46
C GLU A 21 23.50 -33.19 -15.51
N ALA A 22 22.73 -32.43 -14.73
CA ALA A 22 21.69 -32.97 -13.86
C ALA A 22 20.61 -33.70 -14.68
N ALA A 23 20.14 -33.10 -15.79
CA ALA A 23 19.19 -33.74 -16.69
C ALA A 23 19.74 -35.04 -17.29
N THR A 24 21.01 -35.04 -17.72
CA THR A 24 21.69 -36.25 -18.22
C THR A 24 21.74 -37.35 -17.17
N ALA A 25 22.11 -37.01 -15.93
CA ALA A 25 22.16 -37.95 -14.82
C ALA A 25 20.77 -38.51 -14.46
N LEU A 26 19.72 -37.68 -14.55
CA LEU A 26 18.34 -38.10 -14.35
C LEU A 26 17.88 -39.08 -15.45
N LEU A 27 18.17 -38.81 -16.72
CA LEU A 27 17.80 -39.71 -17.81
C LEU A 27 18.55 -41.05 -17.74
N HIS A 28 19.82 -41.05 -17.33
CA HIS A 28 20.54 -42.32 -17.09
C HIS A 28 19.90 -43.17 -15.98
N LYS A 29 19.42 -42.53 -14.92
CA LYS A 29 18.65 -43.24 -13.87
C LYS A 29 17.30 -43.72 -14.39
N ALA A 30 16.63 -42.92 -15.22
CA ALA A 30 15.35 -43.26 -15.85
C ALA A 30 15.49 -44.49 -16.76
N GLN A 31 16.58 -44.59 -17.53
CA GLN A 31 16.86 -45.73 -18.41
C GLN A 31 17.05 -47.05 -17.65
N ALA A 32 17.50 -46.99 -16.40
CA ALA A 32 17.67 -48.16 -15.53
C ALA A 32 16.39 -48.52 -14.74
N ALA A 33 15.33 -47.73 -14.85
CA ALA A 33 14.09 -47.94 -14.09
C ALA A 33 13.13 -48.93 -14.79
N PRO A 34 12.33 -49.71 -14.04
CA PRO A 34 11.25 -50.51 -14.63
C PRO A 34 10.24 -49.61 -15.34
N GLY A 35 9.86 -49.95 -16.58
CA GLY A 35 8.92 -49.14 -17.39
C GLY A 35 9.54 -47.91 -18.05
N ALA A 36 10.86 -47.91 -18.29
CA ALA A 36 11.59 -46.80 -18.89
C ALA A 36 11.00 -46.29 -20.22
N ASP A 37 10.41 -47.18 -21.03
CA ASP A 37 9.82 -46.86 -22.33
C ASP A 37 8.60 -45.91 -22.21
N ASP A 38 7.91 -45.88 -21.07
CA ASP A 38 6.75 -45.01 -20.84
C ASP A 38 7.13 -43.64 -20.27
N LEU A 39 8.35 -43.50 -19.74
CA LEU A 39 8.81 -42.29 -19.06
C LEU A 39 8.86 -41.02 -19.92
N PRO A 40 9.19 -41.04 -21.23
CA PRO A 40 9.12 -39.85 -22.07
C PRO A 40 7.74 -39.17 -22.07
N HIS A 41 6.67 -39.95 -21.88
CA HIS A 41 5.28 -39.48 -21.84
C HIS A 41 4.73 -39.26 -20.43
N ALA A 42 5.48 -39.68 -19.40
CA ALA A 42 5.08 -39.56 -18.01
C ALA A 42 5.02 -38.09 -17.55
N ARG A 43 4.09 -37.84 -16.63
CA ARG A 43 3.87 -36.54 -15.97
C ARG A 43 4.00 -36.72 -14.46
N LEU A 44 4.62 -35.76 -13.78
CA LEU A 44 4.69 -35.75 -12.32
C LEU A 44 3.35 -35.37 -11.68
N TYR A 45 2.55 -34.56 -12.37
CA TYR A 45 1.20 -34.16 -11.99
C TYR A 45 0.34 -33.94 -13.24
N GLU A 46 -0.98 -34.05 -13.11
CA GLU A 46 -1.92 -34.08 -14.25
C GLU A 46 -1.80 -32.84 -15.18
N ASN A 47 -1.53 -31.67 -14.61
CA ASN A 47 -1.38 -30.40 -15.33
C ASN A 47 0.05 -30.10 -15.82
N MET A 48 1.05 -30.94 -15.53
CA MET A 48 2.43 -30.73 -15.95
C MET A 48 2.68 -31.29 -17.35
N SER A 49 3.58 -30.66 -18.12
CA SER A 49 4.04 -31.20 -19.40
C SER A 49 4.75 -32.55 -19.23
N PRO A 50 4.68 -33.46 -20.23
CA PRO A 50 5.46 -34.71 -20.21
C PRO A 50 6.95 -34.48 -20.06
N LEU A 51 7.69 -35.46 -19.54
CA LEU A 51 9.14 -35.40 -19.36
C LEU A 51 9.87 -34.98 -20.66
N SER A 52 9.48 -35.55 -21.80
CA SER A 52 10.00 -35.17 -23.13
C SER A 52 9.88 -33.67 -23.43
N THR A 53 8.72 -33.08 -23.16
CA THR A 53 8.48 -31.65 -23.35
C THR A 53 9.30 -30.80 -22.37
N GLN A 54 9.49 -31.27 -21.13
CA GLN A 54 10.33 -30.57 -20.16
C GLN A 54 11.80 -30.54 -20.60
N VAL A 55 12.34 -31.67 -21.08
CA VAL A 55 13.72 -31.75 -21.60
C VAL A 55 13.89 -30.85 -22.83
N GLN A 56 12.89 -30.82 -23.72
CA GLN A 56 12.85 -29.91 -24.87
C GLN A 56 12.99 -28.45 -24.42
N TYR A 57 12.17 -28.00 -23.45
CA TYR A 57 12.21 -26.63 -22.96
C TYR A 57 13.56 -26.24 -22.35
N VAL A 58 14.16 -27.12 -21.55
CA VAL A 58 15.49 -26.87 -20.97
C VAL A 58 16.52 -26.67 -22.08
N CYS A 59 16.51 -27.51 -23.11
CA CYS A 59 17.42 -27.39 -24.25
C CYS A 59 17.16 -26.12 -25.06
N ASP A 60 15.90 -25.76 -25.30
CA ASP A 60 15.53 -24.54 -26.01
C ASP A 60 15.96 -23.27 -25.29
N ILE A 61 15.82 -23.25 -23.95
CA ILE A 61 16.35 -22.16 -23.11
C ILE A 61 17.85 -22.02 -23.31
N VAL A 62 18.60 -23.13 -23.32
CA VAL A 62 20.05 -23.12 -23.55
C VAL A 62 20.41 -22.63 -24.95
N ARG A 63 19.73 -23.13 -26.00
CA ARG A 63 19.94 -22.66 -27.38
C ARG A 63 19.69 -21.17 -27.50
N ASN A 64 18.62 -20.68 -26.87
CA ASN A 64 18.25 -19.27 -26.89
C ASN A 64 19.24 -18.42 -26.08
N LEU A 65 19.72 -18.91 -24.94
CA LEU A 65 20.81 -18.27 -24.18
C LEU A 65 22.04 -18.09 -25.08
N VAL A 66 22.51 -19.17 -25.73
CA VAL A 66 23.68 -19.12 -26.61
C VAL A 66 23.46 -18.19 -27.80
N SER A 67 22.30 -18.28 -28.44
CA SER A 67 21.96 -17.42 -29.57
C SER A 67 22.00 -15.94 -29.19
N ARG A 68 21.47 -15.58 -28.01
CA ARG A 68 21.41 -14.20 -27.52
C ARG A 68 22.78 -13.63 -27.15
N THR A 69 23.57 -14.37 -26.40
CA THR A 69 24.88 -13.89 -25.92
C THR A 69 25.93 -13.91 -27.03
N THR A 70 25.85 -14.82 -28.00
CA THR A 70 26.81 -14.87 -29.11
C THR A 70 26.37 -14.06 -30.33
N GLY A 71 25.07 -13.84 -30.52
CA GLY A 71 24.50 -13.27 -31.73
C GLY A 71 24.39 -14.27 -32.89
N GLN A 72 24.66 -15.57 -32.65
CA GLN A 72 24.51 -16.61 -33.67
C GLN A 72 23.04 -17.00 -33.85
N ASN A 73 22.58 -17.16 -35.09
CA ASN A 73 21.27 -17.74 -35.36
C ASN A 73 21.35 -19.27 -35.22
N LEU A 74 20.81 -19.78 -34.12
CA LEU A 74 20.81 -21.21 -33.80
C LEU A 74 19.44 -21.88 -34.02
N ALA A 75 18.50 -21.22 -34.69
CA ALA A 75 17.17 -21.81 -34.97
C ALA A 75 17.26 -23.12 -35.77
N ALA A 76 18.35 -23.32 -36.54
CA ALA A 76 18.62 -24.55 -37.28
C ALA A 76 19.27 -25.68 -36.44
N ALA A 77 19.64 -25.43 -35.17
CA ALA A 77 20.22 -26.46 -34.31
C ALA A 77 19.23 -27.61 -34.08
N TRP A 78 17.95 -27.28 -33.94
CA TRP A 78 16.81 -28.18 -33.99
C TRP A 78 15.52 -27.34 -34.10
N ALA A 79 14.48 -27.93 -34.70
CA ALA A 79 13.16 -27.30 -34.81
C ALA A 79 12.50 -27.14 -33.44
N GLU A 80 11.79 -26.03 -33.21
CA GLU A 80 11.06 -25.79 -31.94
C GLU A 80 9.99 -26.86 -31.69
N ASP A 81 9.34 -27.35 -32.75
CA ASP A 81 8.29 -28.38 -32.67
C ASP A 81 8.81 -29.83 -32.79
N SER A 82 10.14 -30.04 -32.69
CA SER A 82 10.67 -31.40 -32.78
C SER A 82 10.36 -32.21 -31.51
N SER A 83 9.30 -33.01 -31.58
CA SER A 83 8.87 -33.87 -30.47
C SER A 83 9.92 -34.93 -30.16
N LEU A 84 10.41 -34.96 -28.91
CA LEU A 84 11.26 -36.03 -28.39
C LEU A 84 10.37 -37.21 -28.02
N SER A 85 10.61 -38.38 -28.62
CA SER A 85 9.74 -39.55 -28.48
C SER A 85 10.32 -40.67 -27.62
N SER A 86 11.64 -40.66 -27.41
CA SER A 86 12.37 -41.68 -26.67
C SER A 86 13.40 -41.08 -25.70
N LEU A 87 13.88 -41.90 -24.75
CA LEU A 87 15.00 -41.54 -23.89
C LEU A 87 16.28 -41.24 -24.70
N ASP A 88 16.50 -41.96 -25.80
CA ASP A 88 17.64 -41.73 -26.68
C ASP A 88 17.55 -40.39 -27.42
N ASP A 89 16.36 -39.98 -27.87
CA ASP A 89 16.13 -38.65 -28.47
C ASP A 89 16.46 -37.54 -27.47
N MET A 90 16.03 -37.71 -26.21
CA MET A 90 16.28 -36.76 -25.13
C MET A 90 17.77 -36.67 -24.78
N HIS A 91 18.48 -37.80 -24.69
CA HIS A 91 19.93 -37.82 -24.52
C HIS A 91 20.65 -37.11 -25.69
N GLY A 92 20.23 -37.39 -26.92
CA GLY A 92 20.76 -36.74 -28.12
C GLY A 92 20.55 -35.23 -28.10
N ARG A 93 19.37 -34.77 -27.66
CA ARG A 93 19.07 -33.34 -27.55
C ARG A 93 19.89 -32.64 -26.48
N ILE A 94 20.01 -33.23 -25.29
CA ILE A 94 20.83 -32.67 -24.21
C ILE A 94 22.29 -32.60 -24.63
N ALA A 95 22.82 -33.62 -25.32
CA ALA A 95 24.18 -33.60 -25.85
C ALA A 95 24.38 -32.49 -26.89
N ALA A 96 23.40 -32.24 -27.75
CA ALA A 96 23.44 -31.13 -28.70
C ALA A 96 23.43 -29.77 -27.99
N ALA A 97 22.61 -29.59 -26.96
CA ALA A 97 22.59 -28.38 -26.14
C ALA A 97 23.90 -28.18 -25.36
N MET A 98 24.47 -29.25 -24.80
CA MET A 98 25.77 -29.21 -24.11
C MET A 98 26.88 -28.74 -25.05
N LYS A 99 26.89 -29.25 -26.29
CA LYS A 99 27.86 -28.83 -27.31
C LYS A 99 27.75 -27.33 -27.64
N LEU A 100 26.55 -26.76 -27.62
CA LEU A 100 26.38 -25.32 -27.83
C LEU A 100 26.96 -24.52 -26.67
N VAL A 101 26.78 -24.97 -25.42
CA VAL A 101 27.34 -24.33 -24.23
C VAL A 101 28.85 -24.40 -24.22
N ASP A 102 29.42 -25.59 -24.45
CA ASP A 102 30.87 -25.84 -24.44
C ASP A 102 31.61 -25.12 -25.58
N ALA A 103 30.92 -24.75 -26.66
CA ALA A 103 31.49 -24.01 -27.78
C ALA A 103 31.61 -22.49 -27.53
N VAL A 104 31.07 -21.98 -26.42
CA VAL A 104 31.06 -20.55 -26.13
C VAL A 104 32.24 -20.14 -25.26
N ASP A 105 33.00 -19.18 -25.78
CA ASP A 105 34.12 -18.52 -25.12
C ASP A 105 33.64 -17.56 -24.00
N GLU A 106 34.29 -17.64 -22.84
CA GLU A 106 33.91 -16.88 -21.64
C GLU A 106 34.07 -15.36 -21.84
N ASP A 107 35.16 -14.93 -22.48
CA ASP A 107 35.45 -13.51 -22.71
C ASP A 107 34.41 -12.88 -23.64
N THR A 108 33.93 -13.64 -24.63
CA THR A 108 32.87 -13.21 -25.55
C THR A 108 31.56 -12.90 -24.83
N VAL A 109 31.18 -13.70 -23.82
CA VAL A 109 29.94 -13.50 -23.06
C VAL A 109 30.11 -12.37 -22.07
N ASN A 110 31.20 -12.35 -21.31
CA ASN A 110 31.45 -11.33 -20.31
C ASN A 110 31.65 -9.94 -20.92
N GLY A 111 32.23 -9.87 -22.13
CA GLY A 111 32.40 -8.62 -22.89
C GLY A 111 31.08 -7.93 -23.27
N LYS A 112 29.96 -8.66 -23.26
CA LYS A 112 28.62 -8.14 -23.61
C LYS A 112 27.73 -7.85 -22.41
N ALA A 113 28.26 -7.90 -21.19
CA ALA A 113 27.47 -7.72 -19.96
C ALA A 113 26.68 -6.39 -19.91
N ASN A 114 27.11 -5.37 -20.67
CA ASN A 114 26.48 -4.05 -20.72
C ASN A 114 25.81 -3.72 -22.07
N GLU A 115 25.71 -4.68 -23.00
CA GLU A 115 25.09 -4.46 -24.31
C GLU A 115 23.56 -4.62 -24.24
N THR A 116 22.83 -3.75 -24.95
CA THR A 116 21.37 -3.85 -25.11
C THR A 116 21.05 -4.54 -26.43
N PHE A 117 20.27 -5.61 -26.41
CA PHE A 117 19.80 -6.31 -27.62
C PHE A 117 18.31 -6.10 -27.84
N THR A 118 17.92 -5.86 -29.09
CA THR A 118 16.51 -5.76 -29.49
C THR A 118 15.95 -7.16 -29.74
N MET A 119 14.97 -7.58 -28.95
CA MET A 119 14.24 -8.82 -29.21
C MET A 119 13.11 -8.58 -30.21
N GLU A 120 13.11 -9.31 -31.32
CA GLU A 120 11.88 -9.49 -32.10
C GLU A 120 10.97 -10.47 -31.37
N THR A 121 10.01 -9.95 -30.60
CA THR A 121 8.93 -10.76 -30.06
C THR A 121 7.92 -10.99 -31.18
N ASN A 122 7.76 -12.23 -31.64
CA ASN A 122 6.65 -12.58 -32.52
C ASN A 122 5.34 -12.30 -31.79
N ARG A 123 4.50 -11.40 -32.34
CA ARG A 123 3.13 -11.20 -31.86
C ARG A 123 2.33 -12.47 -32.14
N ASN A 124 1.91 -13.16 -31.10
CA ASN A 124 0.99 -14.27 -31.22
C ASN A 124 -0.42 -13.71 -31.47
N MET A 125 -0.93 -13.87 -32.69
CA MET A 125 -2.29 -13.40 -33.03
C MET A 125 -3.37 -14.01 -32.14
N MET A 126 -3.13 -15.18 -31.55
CA MET A 126 -4.09 -15.80 -30.62
C MET A 126 -4.20 -15.00 -29.31
N ASP A 127 -3.12 -14.36 -28.85
CA ASP A 127 -3.13 -13.54 -27.65
C ASP A 127 -3.96 -12.26 -27.87
N ASP A 128 -3.88 -11.67 -29.06
CA ASP A 128 -4.73 -10.52 -29.45
C ASP A 128 -6.21 -10.92 -29.46
N VAL A 129 -6.54 -12.13 -29.92
CA VAL A 129 -7.91 -12.66 -29.88
C VAL A 129 -8.36 -12.90 -28.44
N ILE A 130 -7.50 -13.42 -27.57
CA ILE A 130 -7.79 -13.58 -26.14
C ILE A 130 -8.08 -12.22 -25.49
N ILE A 131 -7.18 -11.24 -25.65
CA ILE A 131 -7.34 -9.89 -25.09
C ILE A 131 -8.63 -9.24 -25.61
N GLY A 132 -8.93 -9.37 -26.91
CA GLY A 132 -10.12 -8.78 -27.53
C GLY A 132 -11.45 -9.39 -27.06
N ASN A 133 -11.45 -10.64 -26.58
CA ASN A 133 -12.66 -11.33 -26.10
C ASN A 133 -12.76 -11.40 -24.57
N LEU A 134 -11.71 -11.06 -23.82
CA LEU A 134 -11.73 -11.07 -22.36
C LEU A 134 -12.63 -9.94 -21.83
N PRO A 135 -13.58 -10.23 -20.92
CA PRO A 135 -14.33 -9.19 -20.24
C PRO A 135 -13.42 -8.24 -19.43
N PRO A 136 -13.73 -6.94 -19.33
CA PRO A 136 -12.87 -5.96 -18.65
C PRO A 136 -12.50 -6.31 -17.21
N GLU A 137 -13.40 -6.96 -16.46
CA GLU A 137 -13.14 -7.46 -15.11
C GLU A 137 -12.10 -8.57 -15.08
N HIS A 138 -12.11 -9.47 -16.07
CA HIS A 138 -11.11 -10.53 -16.20
C HIS A 138 -9.77 -9.95 -16.65
N ILE A 139 -9.75 -8.98 -17.56
CA ILE A 139 -8.52 -8.25 -17.93
C ILE A 139 -7.89 -7.62 -16.69
N ARG A 140 -8.67 -6.90 -15.88
CA ARG A 140 -8.16 -6.28 -14.64
C ARG A 140 -7.59 -7.33 -13.68
N SER A 141 -8.24 -8.49 -13.56
CA SER A 141 -7.74 -9.59 -12.74
C SER A 141 -6.42 -10.17 -13.25
N VAL A 142 -6.35 -10.49 -14.54
CA VAL A 142 -5.14 -11.02 -15.17
C VAL A 142 -3.99 -10.04 -15.05
N VAL A 143 -4.22 -8.75 -15.34
CA VAL A 143 -3.21 -7.71 -15.17
C VAL A 143 -2.74 -7.63 -13.72
N ARG A 144 -3.63 -7.69 -12.72
CA ARG A 144 -3.22 -7.71 -11.30
C ARG A 144 -2.35 -8.92 -10.96
N SER A 145 -2.74 -10.11 -11.44
CA SER A 145 -1.97 -11.34 -11.25
C SER A 145 -0.57 -11.22 -11.88
N LEU A 146 -0.46 -10.67 -13.09
CA LEU A 146 0.82 -10.37 -13.71
C LEU A 146 1.64 -9.36 -12.91
N LEU A 147 1.01 -8.30 -12.37
CA LEU A 147 1.70 -7.31 -11.55
C LEU A 147 2.18 -7.85 -10.21
N SER A 148 1.57 -8.91 -9.69
CA SER A 148 2.03 -9.59 -8.47
C SER A 148 3.27 -10.45 -8.66
N THR A 149 3.73 -10.71 -9.90
CA THR A 149 4.90 -11.57 -10.13
C THR A 149 6.24 -10.91 -9.79
N GLY A 150 6.31 -9.58 -9.76
CA GLY A 150 7.53 -8.86 -9.40
C GLY A 150 7.58 -7.40 -9.88
N PRO A 151 8.49 -6.59 -9.31
CA PRO A 151 8.63 -5.17 -9.62
C PRO A 151 9.01 -4.88 -11.09
N GLU A 152 9.67 -5.81 -11.78
CA GLU A 152 10.08 -5.67 -13.19
C GLU A 152 8.86 -5.63 -14.12
N VAL A 153 7.89 -6.52 -13.90
CA VAL A 153 6.62 -6.53 -14.66
C VAL A 153 5.81 -5.28 -14.35
N GLN A 154 5.83 -4.82 -13.10
CA GLN A 154 5.17 -3.57 -12.72
C GLN A 154 5.80 -2.35 -13.40
N ALA A 155 7.13 -2.31 -13.55
CA ALA A 155 7.83 -1.25 -14.26
C ALA A 155 7.42 -1.21 -15.73
N VAL A 156 7.47 -2.35 -16.43
CA VAL A 156 7.05 -2.47 -17.84
C VAL A 156 5.59 -2.05 -18.04
N PHE A 157 4.69 -2.50 -17.16
CA PHE A 157 3.28 -2.09 -17.20
C PHE A 157 3.13 -0.58 -17.03
N ARG A 158 3.77 0.01 -16.00
CA ARG A 158 3.70 1.46 -15.75
C ARG A 158 4.23 2.25 -16.95
N ASP A 159 5.35 1.84 -17.53
CA ASP A 159 5.94 2.55 -18.66
C ASP A 159 5.10 2.42 -19.93
N SER A 160 4.49 1.24 -20.16
CA SER A 160 3.54 1.04 -21.26
C SER A 160 2.29 1.92 -21.11
N VAL A 161 1.74 2.02 -19.89
CA VAL A 161 0.60 2.90 -19.60
C VAL A 161 0.99 4.38 -19.81
N ARG A 162 2.16 4.80 -19.30
CA ARG A 162 2.65 6.17 -19.48
C ARG A 162 2.84 6.52 -20.95
N GLN A 163 3.44 5.62 -21.73
CA GLN A 163 3.64 5.82 -23.16
C GLN A 163 2.30 5.96 -23.87
N ARG A 164 1.33 5.08 -23.59
CA ARG A 164 -0.02 5.14 -24.16
C ARG A 164 -0.72 6.47 -23.85
N LEU A 165 -0.61 6.97 -22.62
CA LEU A 165 -1.22 8.22 -22.21
C LEU A 165 -0.56 9.45 -22.86
N ARG A 166 0.74 9.38 -23.15
CA ARG A 166 1.48 10.45 -23.85
C ARG A 166 1.21 10.45 -25.35
N ASP A 167 1.10 9.27 -25.96
CA ASP A 167 0.78 9.14 -27.39
C ASP A 167 -0.67 9.56 -27.68
N PHE A 168 -1.56 9.35 -26.71
CA PHE A 168 -2.99 9.64 -26.82
C PHE A 168 -3.46 10.42 -25.59
N PRO A 169 -3.04 11.70 -25.45
CA PRO A 169 -3.48 12.53 -24.34
C PRO A 169 -5.01 12.69 -24.39
N PRO A 170 -5.67 12.78 -23.22
CA PRO A 170 -7.11 12.98 -23.20
C PRO A 170 -7.47 14.28 -23.91
N GLY A 171 -8.45 14.22 -24.82
CA GLY A 171 -9.06 15.43 -25.37
C GLY A 171 -9.73 16.25 -24.27
N LEU A 172 -10.00 17.53 -24.53
CA LEU A 172 -10.72 18.42 -23.59
C LEU A 172 -12.19 18.52 -24.04
N PRO A 173 -13.14 17.76 -23.45
CA PRO A 173 -14.53 17.78 -23.90
C PRO A 173 -15.17 19.15 -23.65
N PRO A 174 -16.08 19.66 -24.51
CA PRO A 174 -16.75 20.92 -24.25
C PRO A 174 -17.52 20.88 -22.91
N PRO A 175 -17.66 22.02 -22.19
CA PRO A 175 -18.37 22.06 -20.91
C PRO A 175 -19.80 21.48 -20.96
N SER A 176 -20.51 21.65 -22.08
CA SER A 176 -21.85 21.10 -22.30
C SER A 176 -21.88 19.58 -22.46
N GLU A 177 -20.76 18.94 -22.79
CA GLU A 177 -20.65 17.48 -22.80
C GLU A 177 -20.40 16.95 -21.40
N LEU A 178 -19.61 17.64 -20.57
CA LEU A 178 -19.37 17.25 -19.18
C LEU A 178 -20.62 17.49 -18.31
N PHE A 179 -21.28 18.63 -18.51
CA PHE A 179 -22.42 19.12 -17.76
C PHE A 179 -23.56 19.50 -18.73
N PRO A 180 -24.34 18.52 -19.21
CA PRO A 180 -25.36 18.75 -20.24
C PRO A 180 -26.55 19.59 -19.74
N PHE A 181 -26.83 19.52 -18.45
CA PHE A 181 -27.82 20.37 -17.77
C PHE A 181 -27.20 20.86 -16.46
N PRO A 182 -27.71 21.98 -15.88
CA PRO A 182 -27.14 22.57 -14.69
C PRO A 182 -26.95 21.58 -13.53
N ASP A 183 -27.88 20.67 -13.32
CA ASP A 183 -27.93 19.71 -12.21
C ASP A 183 -27.50 18.28 -12.59
N MET A 184 -26.95 18.08 -13.80
CA MET A 184 -26.61 16.76 -14.32
C MET A 184 -25.12 16.62 -14.65
N VAL A 185 -24.60 15.42 -14.37
CA VAL A 185 -23.30 14.96 -14.84
C VAL A 185 -23.49 13.93 -15.96
N SER A 186 -22.70 14.02 -17.02
CA SER A 186 -22.76 13.05 -18.12
C SER A 186 -21.89 11.81 -17.88
N PRO A 187 -22.17 10.69 -18.55
CA PRO A 187 -21.24 9.56 -18.63
C PRO A 187 -19.86 9.95 -19.18
N ALA A 188 -19.81 10.88 -20.15
CA ALA A 188 -18.56 11.39 -20.71
C ALA A 188 -17.68 12.08 -19.65
N CYS A 189 -18.28 12.75 -18.66
CA CYS A 189 -17.55 13.29 -17.52
C CYS A 189 -16.92 12.19 -16.67
N ALA A 190 -17.64 11.09 -16.40
CA ALA A 190 -17.11 9.97 -15.64
C ALA A 190 -15.91 9.30 -16.36
N ASP A 191 -16.02 9.09 -17.68
CA ASP A 191 -14.94 8.54 -18.50
C ASP A 191 -13.72 9.47 -18.53
N TYR A 192 -13.95 10.78 -18.67
CA TYR A 192 -12.90 11.79 -18.66
C TYR A 192 -12.15 11.81 -17.32
N LEU A 193 -12.88 11.78 -16.20
CA LEU A 193 -12.29 11.69 -14.86
C LEU A 193 -11.50 10.39 -14.66
N ALA A 194 -11.96 9.27 -15.21
CA ALA A 194 -11.22 8.01 -15.12
C ALA A 194 -9.85 8.09 -15.83
N VAL A 195 -9.77 8.77 -16.97
CA VAL A 195 -8.50 9.00 -17.66
C VAL A 195 -7.59 9.92 -16.84
N ILE A 196 -8.13 11.01 -16.26
CA ILE A 196 -7.36 11.90 -15.37
C ILE A 196 -6.74 11.12 -14.20
N ARG A 197 -7.53 10.26 -13.54
CA ARG A 197 -7.05 9.40 -12.45
C ARG A 197 -5.97 8.44 -12.89
N CYS A 198 -6.12 7.85 -14.07
CA CYS A 198 -5.09 7.00 -14.66
C CYS A 198 -3.78 7.78 -14.86
N THR A 199 -3.85 8.99 -15.41
CA THR A 199 -2.69 9.83 -15.68
C THR A 199 -1.90 10.20 -14.44
N PHE A 200 -2.55 10.76 -13.40
CA PHE A 200 -1.80 11.11 -12.18
C PHE A 200 -1.35 9.86 -11.39
N SER A 201 -2.10 8.76 -11.44
CA SER A 201 -1.70 7.49 -10.77
C SER A 201 -0.49 6.86 -11.45
N ALA A 202 -0.36 7.05 -12.76
CA ALA A 202 0.83 6.67 -13.53
C ALA A 202 2.04 7.60 -13.30
N LYS A 203 1.96 8.54 -12.33
CA LYS A 203 2.98 9.54 -12.00
C LYS A 203 3.22 10.58 -13.11
N LEU A 204 2.24 10.79 -14.00
CA LEU A 204 2.24 11.86 -15.01
C LEU A 204 1.44 13.07 -14.51
N VAL A 205 1.81 13.54 -13.32
CA VAL A 205 1.01 14.52 -12.57
C VAL A 205 0.98 15.91 -13.23
N ILE A 206 2.09 16.34 -13.82
CA ILE A 206 2.16 17.62 -14.55
C ILE A 206 1.28 17.56 -15.80
N GLU A 207 1.27 16.42 -16.49
CA GLU A 207 0.42 16.19 -17.66
C GLU A 207 -1.08 16.08 -17.30
N ALA A 208 -1.43 15.68 -16.07
CA ALA A 208 -2.81 15.57 -15.61
C ALA A 208 -3.43 16.94 -15.25
N VAL A 209 -2.64 17.90 -14.75
CA VAL A 209 -3.12 19.20 -14.24
C VAL A 209 -4.00 19.96 -15.24
N PRO A 210 -3.65 20.11 -16.53
CA PRO A 210 -4.51 20.81 -17.50
C PRO A 210 -5.91 20.21 -17.61
N SER A 211 -6.02 18.87 -17.58
CA SER A 211 -7.31 18.17 -17.66
C SER A 211 -8.14 18.36 -16.40
N MET A 212 -7.49 18.39 -15.23
CA MET A 212 -8.14 18.67 -13.96
C MET A 212 -8.68 20.11 -13.91
N CYS A 213 -7.85 21.09 -14.28
CA CYS A 213 -8.27 22.49 -14.40
C CYS A 213 -9.46 22.63 -15.33
N HIS A 214 -9.47 21.91 -16.45
CA HIS A 214 -10.55 21.94 -17.43
C HIS A 214 -11.90 21.50 -16.85
N VAL A 215 -11.95 20.42 -16.05
CA VAL A 215 -13.20 20.01 -15.36
C VAL A 215 -13.70 21.11 -14.43
N ILE A 216 -12.80 21.70 -13.63
CA ILE A 216 -13.16 22.76 -12.66
C ILE A 216 -13.64 24.02 -13.39
N GLU A 217 -12.99 24.41 -14.48
CA GLU A 217 -13.37 25.57 -15.29
C GLU A 217 -14.66 25.33 -16.11
N ALA A 218 -15.01 24.08 -16.41
CA ALA A 218 -16.23 23.75 -17.12
C ALA A 218 -17.49 24.01 -16.28
N ILE A 219 -17.40 23.93 -14.95
CA ILE A 219 -18.52 24.19 -14.02
C ILE A 219 -19.17 25.56 -14.24
N PRO A 220 -18.44 26.71 -14.12
CA PRO A 220 -19.02 28.01 -14.36
C PRO A 220 -19.43 28.24 -15.82
N ARG A 221 -18.70 27.63 -16.78
CA ARG A 221 -19.01 27.76 -18.22
C ARG A 221 -20.33 27.09 -18.59
N ALA A 222 -20.62 25.94 -17.99
CA ALA A 222 -21.87 25.22 -18.16
C ALA A 222 -23.00 25.74 -17.26
N LYS A 223 -22.70 26.68 -16.35
CA LYS A 223 -23.62 27.16 -15.29
C LYS A 223 -24.17 26.00 -14.46
N ALA A 224 -23.30 25.05 -14.12
CA ALA A 224 -23.67 23.92 -13.29
C ALA A 224 -24.11 24.38 -11.88
N SER A 225 -25.11 23.73 -11.31
CA SER A 225 -25.73 24.05 -10.03
C SER A 225 -26.14 22.76 -9.33
N TRP A 226 -25.89 22.65 -8.04
CA TRP A 226 -26.13 21.44 -7.27
C TRP A 226 -26.67 21.78 -5.87
N VAL A 227 -27.25 20.77 -5.23
CA VAL A 227 -27.64 20.79 -3.82
C VAL A 227 -26.92 19.67 -3.09
N SER A 228 -26.78 19.82 -1.76
CA SER A 228 -26.07 18.83 -0.95
C SER A 228 -26.63 17.43 -1.12
N GLY A 229 -25.75 16.47 -1.39
CA GLY A 229 -26.10 15.05 -1.58
C GLY A 229 -26.66 14.70 -2.97
N SER A 230 -26.84 15.66 -3.88
CA SER A 230 -27.21 15.36 -5.27
C SER A 230 -26.11 14.58 -6.00
N PRO A 231 -26.42 13.84 -7.09
CA PRO A 231 -25.41 13.11 -7.86
C PRO A 231 -24.26 14.00 -8.37
N LEU A 232 -24.57 15.24 -8.77
CA LEU A 232 -23.57 16.21 -9.18
C LEU A 232 -22.69 16.65 -7.99
N ASP A 233 -23.28 16.93 -6.82
CA ASP A 233 -22.53 17.28 -5.60
C ASP A 233 -21.56 16.16 -5.19
N GLN A 234 -22.01 14.90 -5.18
CA GLN A 234 -21.16 13.74 -4.87
C GLN A 234 -20.03 13.56 -5.89
N MET A 235 -20.28 13.83 -7.17
CA MET A 235 -19.24 13.80 -8.19
C MET A 235 -18.20 14.90 -7.93
N LEU A 236 -18.63 16.12 -7.61
CA LEU A 236 -17.74 17.23 -7.30
C LEU A 236 -16.89 16.94 -6.05
N GLU A 237 -17.45 16.30 -5.02
CA GLU A 237 -16.69 15.82 -3.86
C GLU A 237 -15.64 14.77 -4.22
N ARG A 238 -15.92 13.93 -5.22
CA ARG A 238 -14.93 13.00 -5.78
C ARG A 238 -13.85 13.73 -6.55
N VAL A 239 -14.19 14.76 -7.34
CA VAL A 239 -13.20 15.60 -8.04
C VAL A 239 -12.32 16.36 -7.05
N ASP A 240 -12.87 16.86 -5.94
CA ASP A 240 -12.09 17.47 -4.86
C ASP A 240 -11.07 16.48 -4.27
N GLY A 241 -11.51 15.24 -4.02
CA GLY A 241 -10.62 14.16 -3.61
C GLY A 241 -9.57 13.78 -4.68
N ASP A 242 -9.92 13.85 -5.96
CA ASP A 242 -8.98 13.63 -7.08
C ASP A 242 -7.90 14.73 -7.10
N VAL A 243 -8.26 16.00 -6.79
CA VAL A 243 -7.28 17.10 -6.60
C VAL A 243 -6.34 16.80 -5.43
N VAL A 244 -6.88 16.36 -4.29
CA VAL A 244 -6.05 15.97 -3.13
C VAL A 244 -5.04 14.88 -3.52
N GLN A 245 -5.50 13.83 -4.20
CA GLN A 245 -4.66 12.70 -4.59
C GLN A 245 -3.60 13.12 -5.63
N ALA A 246 -3.95 13.94 -6.62
CA ALA A 246 -3.01 14.44 -7.61
C ALA A 246 -1.90 15.28 -6.96
N MET A 247 -2.26 16.16 -6.01
CA MET A 247 -1.28 16.95 -5.26
C MET A 247 -0.38 16.07 -4.38
N GLN A 248 -0.91 15.00 -3.79
CA GLN A 248 -0.08 14.01 -3.08
C GLN A 248 0.92 13.33 -4.04
N ALA A 249 0.48 12.94 -5.23
CA ALA A 249 1.35 12.37 -6.24
C ALA A 249 2.44 13.37 -6.72
N ILE A 250 2.15 14.67 -6.77
CA ILE A 250 3.15 15.71 -7.04
C ILE A 250 4.28 15.71 -6.00
N LYS A 251 3.95 15.58 -4.71
CA LYS A 251 4.95 15.53 -3.63
C LYS A 251 5.89 14.32 -3.76
N GLU A 252 5.34 13.20 -4.21
CA GLU A 252 6.11 11.97 -4.43
C GLU A 252 7.03 12.08 -5.65
N VAL A 253 6.50 12.58 -6.78
CA VAL A 253 7.25 12.78 -8.03
C VAL A 253 8.31 13.86 -7.87
N SER A 254 8.02 14.91 -7.11
CA SER A 254 8.90 16.07 -6.89
C SER A 254 9.42 16.68 -8.22
N PRO A 255 8.53 17.18 -9.09
CA PRO A 255 8.89 17.76 -10.40
C PRO A 255 9.77 19.01 -10.26
N SER A 256 10.30 19.50 -11.38
CA SER A 256 11.11 20.72 -11.38
C SER A 256 10.29 21.94 -10.90
N ALA A 257 10.94 22.87 -10.21
CA ALA A 257 10.26 24.04 -9.64
C ALA A 257 9.51 24.86 -10.70
N THR A 258 10.08 25.01 -11.90
CA THR A 258 9.48 25.78 -13.01
C THR A 258 8.18 25.15 -13.52
N GLU A 259 8.18 23.84 -13.79
CA GLU A 259 6.99 23.13 -14.27
C GLU A 259 5.89 23.09 -13.21
N LEU A 260 6.31 22.93 -11.95
CA LEU A 260 5.41 22.92 -10.81
C LEU A 260 4.74 24.27 -10.61
N ASP A 261 5.49 25.38 -10.65
CA ASP A 261 4.98 26.72 -10.41
C ASP A 261 3.84 27.08 -11.38
N ALA A 262 4.06 26.84 -12.68
CA ALA A 262 3.05 27.08 -13.71
C ALA A 262 1.80 26.20 -13.53
N SER A 263 1.98 24.94 -13.14
CA SER A 263 0.88 24.00 -12.90
C SER A 263 0.04 24.40 -11.69
N LEU A 264 0.69 24.84 -10.60
CA LEU A 264 0.00 25.31 -9.40
C LEU A 264 -0.73 26.63 -9.64
N ASP A 265 -0.15 27.56 -10.41
CA ASP A 265 -0.83 28.80 -10.80
C ASP A 265 -2.11 28.54 -11.62
N ALA A 266 -2.05 27.60 -12.57
CA ALA A 266 -3.22 27.20 -13.34
C ALA A 266 -4.32 26.61 -12.44
N MET A 267 -3.93 25.75 -11.49
CA MET A 267 -4.86 25.14 -10.53
C MET A 267 -5.49 26.18 -9.61
N PHE A 268 -4.69 27.09 -9.04
CA PHE A 268 -5.18 28.21 -8.22
C PHE A 268 -6.17 29.08 -9.01
N ALA A 269 -5.87 29.40 -10.26
CA ALA A 269 -6.75 30.19 -11.11
C ALA A 269 -8.08 29.48 -11.39
N ALA A 270 -8.07 28.17 -11.68
CA ALA A 270 -9.27 27.37 -11.92
C ALA A 270 -10.15 27.31 -10.65
N LEU A 271 -9.55 27.01 -9.50
CA LEU A 271 -10.23 26.97 -8.20
C LEU A 271 -10.84 28.33 -7.83
N ALA A 272 -10.08 29.42 -7.97
CA ALA A 272 -10.55 30.77 -7.64
C ALA A 272 -11.72 31.23 -8.53
N LYS A 273 -11.69 30.89 -9.83
CA LYS A 273 -12.82 31.15 -10.75
C LYS A 273 -14.06 30.36 -10.32
N CYS A 274 -13.91 29.09 -9.95
CA CYS A 274 -15.00 28.25 -9.47
C CYS A 274 -15.57 28.78 -8.14
N GLN A 275 -14.71 29.20 -7.21
CA GLN A 275 -15.12 29.81 -5.94
C GLN A 275 -15.94 31.09 -6.18
N SER A 276 -15.43 32.00 -7.02
CA SER A 276 -16.13 33.25 -7.37
C SER A 276 -17.49 32.99 -8.01
N TYR A 277 -17.61 31.94 -8.84
CA TYR A 277 -18.88 31.51 -9.40
C TYR A 277 -19.84 30.99 -8.32
N CYS A 278 -19.36 30.16 -7.40
CA CYS A 278 -20.18 29.63 -6.31
C CYS A 278 -20.72 30.77 -5.43
N GLU A 279 -19.88 31.75 -5.10
CA GLU A 279 -20.30 32.95 -4.35
C GLU A 279 -21.39 33.74 -5.09
N ALA A 280 -21.19 34.03 -6.37
CA ALA A 280 -22.16 34.76 -7.19
C ALA A 280 -23.49 33.99 -7.38
N ALA A 281 -23.42 32.67 -7.54
CA ALA A 281 -24.57 31.78 -7.73
C ALA A 281 -25.21 31.32 -6.40
N ARG A 282 -24.64 31.68 -5.24
CA ARG A 282 -25.05 31.21 -3.90
C ARG A 282 -25.03 29.69 -3.77
N LEU A 283 -24.02 29.06 -4.36
CA LEU A 283 -23.75 27.62 -4.28
C LEU A 283 -22.68 27.37 -3.20
N ARG A 284 -22.72 26.17 -2.62
CA ARG A 284 -21.63 25.68 -1.78
C ARG A 284 -20.38 25.47 -2.63
N TYR A 285 -19.23 25.96 -2.17
CA TYR A 285 -17.95 25.68 -2.83
C TYR A 285 -17.46 24.26 -2.50
N PRO A 286 -17.30 23.35 -3.49
CA PRO A 286 -17.05 21.94 -3.22
C PRO A 286 -15.56 21.61 -3.11
N PHE A 287 -14.65 22.53 -3.48
CA PHE A 287 -13.22 22.25 -3.62
C PHE A 287 -12.35 22.72 -2.44
N GLN A 288 -12.89 22.72 -1.23
CA GLN A 288 -12.17 23.21 -0.05
C GLN A 288 -10.94 22.35 0.26
N ARG A 289 -11.03 21.02 0.16
CA ARG A 289 -9.92 20.12 0.50
C ARG A 289 -8.81 20.20 -0.53
N GLY A 290 -9.18 20.17 -1.80
CA GLY A 290 -8.27 20.33 -2.93
C GLY A 290 -7.55 21.67 -2.87
N THR A 291 -8.27 22.77 -2.58
CA THR A 291 -7.65 24.10 -2.40
C THR A 291 -6.58 24.08 -1.31
N ARG A 292 -6.90 23.48 -0.15
CA ARG A 292 -5.96 23.35 0.97
C ARG A 292 -4.73 22.52 0.60
N GLN A 293 -4.93 21.39 -0.08
CA GLN A 293 -3.82 20.52 -0.50
C GLN A 293 -2.93 21.19 -1.57
N VAL A 294 -3.49 21.99 -2.48
CA VAL A 294 -2.72 22.76 -3.47
C VAL A 294 -1.84 23.81 -2.77
N GLN A 295 -2.36 24.50 -1.75
CA GLN A 295 -1.58 25.44 -0.92
C GLN A 295 -0.47 24.73 -0.13
N ASP A 296 -0.76 23.56 0.40
CA ASP A 296 0.23 22.75 1.13
C ASP A 296 1.38 22.28 0.22
N THR A 297 1.05 21.78 -0.97
CA THR A 297 2.05 21.40 -1.98
C THR A 297 2.93 22.59 -2.38
N ALA A 298 2.33 23.76 -2.62
CA ALA A 298 3.08 24.98 -2.92
C ALA A 298 4.02 25.37 -1.77
N SER A 299 3.53 25.31 -0.52
CA SER A 299 4.33 25.65 0.66
C SER A 299 5.52 24.71 0.85
N LEU A 300 5.35 23.43 0.52
CA LEU A 300 6.38 22.41 0.69
C LEU A 300 7.45 22.48 -0.41
N LEU A 301 7.03 22.59 -1.67
CA LEU A 301 7.91 22.44 -2.83
C LEU A 301 8.37 23.78 -3.42
N LEU A 302 7.66 24.88 -3.14
CA LEU A 302 7.97 26.25 -3.60
C LEU A 302 7.94 27.23 -2.41
N PRO A 303 8.83 27.10 -1.42
CA PRO A 303 8.78 27.88 -0.17
C PRO A 303 8.96 29.40 -0.37
N SER A 304 9.47 29.85 -1.52
CA SER A 304 9.58 31.27 -1.87
C SER A 304 8.28 31.87 -2.44
N LYS A 305 7.30 31.04 -2.79
CA LYS A 305 6.03 31.48 -3.37
C LYS A 305 5.17 32.17 -2.30
N GLN A 306 4.72 33.38 -2.59
CA GLN A 306 3.76 34.07 -1.74
C GLN A 306 2.37 33.46 -1.94
N LEU A 307 1.82 32.90 -0.87
CA LEU A 307 0.47 32.35 -0.84
C LEU A 307 -0.46 33.28 -0.06
N ALA A 308 -1.71 33.37 -0.49
CA ALA A 308 -2.75 34.06 0.27
C ALA A 308 -2.91 33.38 1.64
N LYS A 309 -3.01 34.17 2.71
CA LYS A 309 -3.31 33.63 4.04
C LYS A 309 -4.71 33.05 4.06
N ALA A 310 -4.86 31.86 4.63
CA ALA A 310 -6.16 31.29 4.91
C ALA A 310 -6.96 32.26 5.81
N ILE A 311 -8.23 32.47 5.48
CA ILE A 311 -9.14 33.25 6.31
C ILE A 311 -9.49 32.37 7.52
N GLY A 312 -9.22 32.88 8.72
CA GLY A 312 -9.53 32.15 9.95
C GLY A 312 -11.04 31.88 10.06
N VAL A 313 -11.40 30.60 10.12
CA VAL A 313 -12.77 30.16 10.43
C VAL A 313 -12.96 30.19 11.95
N GLY A 314 -14.17 30.50 12.41
CA GLY A 314 -14.50 30.62 13.84
C GLY A 314 -14.25 29.34 14.64
N ALA A 315 -14.18 29.48 15.97
CA ALA A 315 -14.04 28.36 16.89
C ALA A 315 -15.24 27.39 16.80
N LEU A 316 -14.98 26.11 17.05
CA LEU A 316 -15.99 25.05 17.08
C LEU A 316 -16.57 24.87 18.48
N ASP A 317 -17.87 24.55 18.56
CA ASP A 317 -18.53 24.13 19.81
C ASP A 317 -18.54 22.60 19.90
N VAL A 318 -17.36 22.02 20.14
CA VAL A 318 -17.18 20.58 20.41
C VAL A 318 -16.96 20.40 21.91
N LYS A 319 -17.55 19.35 22.51
CA LYS A 319 -17.42 19.05 23.94
C LYS A 319 -16.91 17.63 24.17
N LEU A 320 -16.12 17.44 25.21
CA LEU A 320 -15.78 16.09 25.66
C LEU A 320 -17.00 15.45 26.34
N PRO A 321 -17.16 14.12 26.26
CA PRO A 321 -18.23 13.43 26.97
C PRO A 321 -18.06 13.57 28.49
N THR A 322 -19.17 13.69 29.22
CA THR A 322 -19.18 13.77 30.70
C THR A 322 -18.73 12.47 31.36
N SER A 323 -18.86 11.35 30.66
CA SER A 323 -18.42 10.01 31.06
C SER A 323 -18.03 9.24 29.80
N SER A 324 -16.93 8.48 29.86
CA SER A 324 -16.45 7.69 28.73
C SER A 324 -16.42 6.22 29.09
N GLU A 325 -16.99 5.38 28.23
CA GLU A 325 -16.87 3.92 28.28
C GLU A 325 -15.59 3.43 27.55
N VAL A 326 -14.84 4.36 26.95
CA VAL A 326 -13.63 4.06 26.19
C VAL A 326 -12.51 3.67 27.16
N GLU A 327 -12.07 2.42 27.08
CA GLU A 327 -10.88 1.97 27.81
C GLU A 327 -9.63 2.72 27.33
N THR A 328 -8.70 2.93 28.25
CA THR A 328 -7.47 3.68 28.00
C THR A 328 -6.23 2.83 28.27
N PHE A 329 -5.10 3.27 27.74
CA PHE A 329 -3.78 2.76 28.08
C PHE A 329 -2.79 3.92 28.18
N ARG A 330 -1.66 3.69 28.85
CA ARG A 330 -0.62 4.70 28.98
C ARG A 330 0.47 4.52 27.94
N ILE A 331 0.80 5.60 27.25
CA ILE A 331 1.97 5.73 26.37
C ILE A 331 2.68 7.05 26.68
N GLY A 332 4.00 6.98 26.86
CA GLY A 332 4.73 8.11 27.43
C GLY A 332 4.10 8.58 28.75
N GLU A 333 3.76 9.87 28.82
CA GLU A 333 3.08 10.49 29.96
C GLU A 333 1.56 10.64 29.77
N ARG A 334 1.01 10.18 28.64
CA ARG A 334 -0.40 10.36 28.28
C ARG A 334 -1.21 9.10 28.52
N GLU A 335 -2.45 9.29 28.95
CA GLU A 335 -3.48 8.26 28.95
C GLU A 335 -4.34 8.43 27.69
N LEU A 336 -4.37 7.42 26.83
CA LEU A 336 -4.98 7.48 25.50
C LEU A 336 -6.01 6.38 25.31
N PRO A 337 -7.03 6.59 24.46
CA PRO A 337 -8.02 5.55 24.16
C PRO A 337 -7.36 4.34 23.50
N ARG A 338 -7.84 3.14 23.81
CA ARG A 338 -7.34 1.88 23.22
C ARG A 338 -7.81 1.66 21.78
N LEU A 339 -8.62 2.55 21.22
CA LEU A 339 -8.93 2.61 19.80
C LEU A 339 -8.48 3.96 19.24
N PHE A 340 -7.66 3.92 18.18
CA PHE A 340 -7.22 5.10 17.45
C PHE A 340 -8.00 5.21 16.15
N ASN A 341 -8.45 6.41 15.79
CA ASN A 341 -9.09 6.66 14.50
C ASN A 341 -8.03 6.72 13.40
N GLY A 342 -7.89 5.66 12.63
CA GLY A 342 -6.95 5.58 11.50
C GLY A 342 -7.53 6.22 10.24
N LEU A 343 -6.81 7.21 9.69
CA LEU A 343 -7.27 8.05 8.57
C LEU A 343 -6.69 7.66 7.20
N TRP A 344 -6.12 6.46 7.05
CA TRP A 344 -5.49 6.02 5.80
C TRP A 344 -6.43 6.01 4.58
N GLN A 345 -7.74 5.92 4.80
CA GLN A 345 -8.75 5.93 3.75
C GLN A 345 -8.89 7.30 3.08
N MET A 346 -8.33 8.36 3.66
CA MET A 346 -8.25 9.69 3.03
C MET A 346 -7.18 9.77 1.93
N ALA A 347 -6.32 8.76 1.78
CA ALA A 347 -5.27 8.73 0.76
C ALA A 347 -5.80 8.65 -0.68
N SER A 348 -7.04 8.20 -0.90
CA SER A 348 -7.65 8.14 -2.22
C SER A 348 -9.18 8.13 -2.18
N PRO A 349 -9.85 8.76 -3.17
CA PRO A 349 -11.30 8.65 -3.35
C PRO A 349 -11.81 7.23 -3.58
N GLU A 350 -10.94 6.25 -3.85
CA GLU A 350 -11.31 4.84 -4.01
C GLU A 350 -11.85 4.19 -2.72
N TRP A 351 -11.61 4.80 -1.56
CA TRP A 351 -12.27 4.41 -0.30
C TRP A 351 -13.56 5.21 -0.01
N GLY A 352 -13.93 6.13 -0.90
CA GLY A 352 -14.97 7.12 -0.70
C GLY A 352 -14.39 8.53 -0.56
N SER A 353 -15.19 9.54 -0.88
CA SER A 353 -14.87 10.95 -0.65
C SER A 353 -16.09 11.63 0.00
N SER A 354 -15.83 12.73 0.68
CA SER A 354 -16.83 13.55 1.35
C SER A 354 -16.32 14.99 1.38
N SER A 355 -17.24 15.91 1.63
CA SER A 355 -16.93 17.33 1.80
C SER A 355 -16.10 17.63 3.05
N ALA A 356 -15.40 18.77 3.05
CA ALA A 356 -14.69 19.26 4.23
C ALA A 356 -15.62 19.41 5.44
N GLU A 357 -16.84 19.91 5.24
CA GLU A 357 -17.81 20.10 6.32
C GLU A 357 -18.27 18.76 6.92
N GLN A 358 -18.52 17.73 6.10
CA GLN A 358 -18.86 16.39 6.59
C GLN A 358 -17.70 15.73 7.34
N GLN A 359 -16.46 15.97 6.91
CA GLN A 359 -15.27 15.45 7.61
C GLN A 359 -15.09 16.10 8.97
N GLU A 360 -15.26 17.42 9.05
CA GLU A 360 -15.23 18.17 10.30
C GLU A 360 -16.32 17.70 11.28
N GLN A 361 -17.55 17.53 10.79
CA GLN A 361 -18.65 17.03 11.62
C GLN A 361 -18.38 15.60 12.11
N ALA A 362 -17.78 14.74 11.28
CA ALA A 362 -17.39 13.39 11.67
C ALA A 362 -16.31 13.41 12.77
N LEU A 363 -15.30 14.29 12.65
CA LEU A 363 -14.28 14.48 13.68
C LEU A 363 -14.89 14.98 15.00
N ALA A 364 -15.78 15.97 14.95
CA ALA A 364 -16.50 16.46 16.12
C ALA A 364 -17.26 15.34 16.83
N THR A 365 -18.02 14.54 16.06
CA THR A 365 -18.81 13.42 16.58
C THR A 365 -17.92 12.36 17.25
N LEU A 366 -16.75 12.07 16.69
CA LEU A 366 -15.80 11.12 17.28
C LEU A 366 -15.24 11.63 18.62
N VAL A 367 -14.85 12.90 18.68
CA VAL A 367 -14.35 13.53 19.90
C VAL A 367 -15.44 13.57 20.99
N GLU A 368 -16.67 13.94 20.63
CA GLU A 368 -17.83 13.95 21.53
C GLU A 368 -18.18 12.54 22.04
N SER A 369 -17.79 11.50 21.30
CA SER A 369 -17.94 10.09 21.70
C SER A 369 -16.75 9.55 22.50
N GLY A 370 -15.73 10.37 22.78
CA GLY A 370 -14.54 9.97 23.55
C GLY A 370 -13.39 9.37 22.72
N PHE A 371 -13.53 9.31 21.39
CA PHE A 371 -12.45 8.86 20.49
C PHE A 371 -11.53 10.02 20.14
N THR A 372 -10.60 10.34 21.05
CA THR A 372 -9.75 11.54 20.95
C THR A 372 -8.37 11.31 20.32
N ALA A 373 -8.01 10.08 19.96
CA ALA A 373 -6.74 9.76 19.31
C ALA A 373 -6.91 9.50 17.80
N PHE A 374 -6.06 10.11 16.99
CA PHE A 374 -6.10 10.04 15.53
C PHE A 374 -4.74 9.61 14.98
N ASP A 375 -4.75 8.61 14.10
CA ASP A 375 -3.56 8.13 13.37
C ASP A 375 -3.63 8.52 11.90
N MET A 376 -2.53 9.06 11.39
CA MET A 376 -2.39 9.59 10.04
C MET A 376 -0.97 9.40 9.49
N SER A 377 -0.68 9.98 8.33
CA SER A 377 0.63 9.96 7.70
C SER A 377 0.81 11.16 6.78
N ASP A 378 2.06 11.55 6.59
CA ASP A 378 2.52 12.46 5.54
C ASP A 378 1.96 12.16 4.13
N HIS A 379 1.71 10.90 3.80
CA HIS A 379 1.18 10.46 2.50
C HIS A 379 -0.33 10.14 2.47
N TYR A 380 -1.08 10.37 3.55
CA TYR A 380 -2.53 10.14 3.59
C TYR A 380 -3.31 11.33 3.03
N GLY A 381 -2.99 11.75 1.80
CA GLY A 381 -3.65 12.87 1.14
C GLY A 381 -3.59 14.15 1.97
N ASP A 382 -4.75 14.64 2.38
CA ASP A 382 -4.95 15.86 3.17
C ASP A 382 -5.27 15.60 4.65
N ALA A 383 -5.14 14.36 5.15
CA ALA A 383 -5.52 13.99 6.52
C ALA A 383 -4.89 14.92 7.59
N GLU A 384 -3.57 15.17 7.50
CA GLU A 384 -2.85 16.10 8.39
C GLU A 384 -3.47 17.49 8.42
N LEU A 385 -3.83 17.99 7.24
CA LEU A 385 -4.37 19.33 7.06
C LEU A 385 -5.81 19.42 7.60
N VAL A 386 -6.63 18.40 7.38
CA VAL A 386 -8.00 18.32 7.89
C VAL A 386 -8.00 18.28 9.42
N CYS A 387 -7.18 17.40 10.03
CA CYS A 387 -7.09 17.35 11.49
C CYS A 387 -6.44 18.62 12.08
N GLY A 388 -5.46 19.21 11.38
CA GLY A 388 -4.82 20.46 11.81
C GLY A 388 -5.81 21.62 11.90
N ASP A 389 -6.59 21.83 10.83
CA ASP A 389 -7.63 22.86 10.78
C ASP A 389 -8.76 22.61 11.78
N PHE A 390 -9.11 21.34 12.02
CA PHE A 390 -10.08 20.97 13.06
C PHE A 390 -9.54 21.32 14.44
N ARG A 391 -8.34 20.81 14.78
CA ARG A 391 -7.71 20.99 16.09
C ARG A 391 -7.44 22.46 16.43
N ALA A 392 -7.07 23.27 15.45
CA ALA A 392 -6.82 24.70 15.63
C ALA A 392 -8.07 25.49 16.06
N ARG A 393 -9.28 24.97 15.79
CA ARG A 393 -10.55 25.60 16.14
C ARG A 393 -11.24 24.97 17.34
N LEU A 394 -10.69 23.91 17.92
CA LEU A 394 -11.23 23.30 19.13
C LEU A 394 -11.05 24.21 20.36
N PRO A 395 -11.98 24.17 21.33
CA PRO A 395 -11.75 24.74 22.65
C PRO A 395 -10.49 24.15 23.28
N GLU A 396 -9.77 24.94 24.10
CA GLU A 396 -8.47 24.55 24.64
C GLU A 396 -8.49 23.21 25.39
N GLU A 397 -9.51 22.98 26.22
CA GLU A 397 -9.70 21.73 26.96
C GLU A 397 -9.79 20.52 26.03
N VAL A 398 -10.63 20.61 25.00
CA VAL A 398 -10.84 19.54 24.02
C VAL A 398 -9.58 19.32 23.19
N ARG A 399 -8.95 20.41 22.73
CA ARG A 399 -7.69 20.37 21.99
C ARG A 399 -6.60 19.64 22.76
N ASN A 400 -6.49 19.88 24.07
CA ASN A 400 -5.50 19.24 24.93
C ASN A 400 -5.77 17.75 25.18
N ALA A 401 -7.03 17.32 25.05
CA ALA A 401 -7.45 15.92 25.13
C ALA A 401 -7.31 15.16 23.81
N THR A 402 -7.24 15.86 22.67
CA THR A 402 -6.95 15.23 21.37
C THR A 402 -5.48 14.85 21.22
N TYR A 403 -5.22 13.71 20.61
CA TYR A 403 -3.88 13.19 20.35
C TYR A 403 -3.70 12.91 18.85
N MET A 404 -2.79 13.65 18.22
CA MET A 404 -2.51 13.57 16.79
C MET A 404 -1.22 12.80 16.55
N ALA A 405 -1.35 11.53 16.18
CA ALA A 405 -0.23 10.66 15.79
C ALA A 405 -0.07 10.69 14.26
N THR A 406 1.08 11.12 13.78
CA THR A 406 1.41 11.09 12.35
C THR A 406 2.68 10.30 12.08
N LYS A 407 3.09 10.23 10.82
CA LYS A 407 4.25 9.47 10.37
C LYS A 407 5.21 10.33 9.56
N TRP A 408 6.48 9.92 9.60
CA TRP A 408 7.46 10.26 8.60
C TRP A 408 7.82 8.99 7.85
N CYS A 409 7.41 8.92 6.59
CA CYS A 409 7.67 7.79 5.72
C CYS A 409 8.81 8.09 4.75
N VAL A 410 9.90 7.35 4.90
CA VAL A 410 11.02 7.38 3.96
C VAL A 410 10.93 6.15 3.08
N PHE A 411 10.60 6.37 1.80
CA PHE A 411 10.39 5.33 0.79
C PHE A 411 11.50 5.23 -0.27
N ARG A 412 12.59 5.99 -0.08
CA ARG A 412 13.71 6.09 -1.03
C ARG A 412 14.98 6.55 -0.33
N ASP A 413 16.12 6.35 -0.98
CA ASP A 413 17.42 6.87 -0.57
C ASP A 413 17.35 8.36 -0.23
N ILE A 414 17.86 8.70 0.95
CA ILE A 414 18.03 10.09 1.35
C ILE A 414 19.29 10.64 0.67
N GLN A 415 19.18 11.81 0.07
CA GLN A 415 20.31 12.50 -0.57
C GLN A 415 20.89 13.61 0.30
N THR A 416 20.38 13.75 1.52
CA THR A 416 20.73 14.82 2.46
C THR A 416 21.43 14.20 3.68
N PRO A 417 22.55 14.76 4.14
CA PRO A 417 23.19 14.31 5.37
C PRO A 417 22.23 14.40 6.57
N VAL A 418 22.24 13.37 7.42
CA VAL A 418 21.47 13.37 8.66
C VAL A 418 22.08 14.41 9.61
N THR A 419 21.33 15.47 9.87
CA THR A 419 21.69 16.56 10.80
C THR A 419 20.46 16.91 11.63
N THR A 420 20.68 17.47 12.83
CA THR A 420 19.58 17.93 13.70
C THR A 420 18.66 18.90 12.98
N ASP A 421 19.21 19.88 12.25
CA ASP A 421 18.40 20.87 11.52
C ASP A 421 17.55 20.23 10.42
N TRP A 422 18.10 19.25 9.69
CA TRP A 422 17.35 18.53 8.68
C TRP A 422 16.22 17.72 9.33
N VAL A 423 16.50 16.90 10.34
CA VAL A 423 15.47 16.11 11.04
C VAL A 423 14.40 17.01 11.66
N LEU A 424 14.81 18.11 12.29
CA LEU A 424 13.91 19.12 12.86
C LEU A 424 13.03 19.77 11.78
N SER A 425 13.56 20.02 10.58
CA SER A 425 12.76 20.55 9.47
C SER A 425 11.62 19.58 9.08
N GLN A 426 11.87 18.28 9.17
CA GLN A 426 10.88 17.25 8.89
C GLN A 426 9.80 17.23 9.98
N VAL A 427 10.17 17.33 11.27
CA VAL A 427 9.21 17.50 12.36
C VAL A 427 8.36 18.76 12.18
N LYS A 428 8.99 19.90 11.84
CA LYS A 428 8.30 21.19 11.61
C LYS A 428 7.33 21.14 10.44
N GLU A 429 7.65 20.40 9.38
CA GLU A 429 6.76 20.19 8.24
C GLU A 429 5.44 19.55 8.66
N ARG A 430 5.49 18.49 9.48
CA ARG A 430 4.28 17.86 10.05
C ARG A 430 3.53 18.80 11.01
N CYS A 431 4.26 19.54 11.84
CA CYS A 431 3.65 20.52 12.75
C CYS A 431 2.88 21.62 11.99
N ARG A 432 3.44 22.09 10.86
CA ARG A 432 2.78 23.06 9.99
C ARG A 432 1.47 22.50 9.44
N ARG A 433 1.46 21.25 8.96
CA ARG A 433 0.25 20.61 8.42
C ARG A 433 -0.81 20.38 9.50
N LEU A 434 -0.38 19.99 10.70
CA LEU A 434 -1.23 19.83 11.88
C LEU A 434 -1.62 21.13 12.59
N SER A 435 -1.21 22.30 12.06
CA SER A 435 -1.43 23.61 12.67
C SER A 435 -1.09 23.65 14.17
N GLY A 436 0.00 22.97 14.56
CA GLY A 436 0.41 22.78 15.95
C GLY A 436 1.35 21.58 16.13
N ARG A 437 1.40 21.01 17.33
CA ARG A 437 2.29 19.88 17.67
C ARG A 437 1.95 18.58 16.93
N ALA A 438 2.92 17.75 16.58
CA ALA A 438 2.70 16.32 16.32
C ALA A 438 2.82 15.57 17.66
N ASP A 439 1.71 15.12 18.26
CA ASP A 439 1.77 14.50 19.60
C ASP A 439 2.61 13.20 19.56
N MET A 440 2.48 12.43 18.48
CA MET A 440 3.42 11.36 18.13
C MET A 440 3.91 11.51 16.69
N LEU A 441 5.22 11.33 16.48
CA LEU A 441 5.79 11.11 15.15
C LEU A 441 6.30 9.68 15.05
N GLN A 442 5.70 8.89 14.16
CA GLN A 442 6.05 7.50 13.92
C GLN A 442 6.96 7.38 12.69
N PHE A 443 8.11 6.76 12.83
CA PHE A 443 9.10 6.67 11.76
C PHE A 443 8.97 5.36 10.97
N HIS A 444 8.83 5.47 9.64
CA HIS A 444 8.80 4.34 8.71
C HIS A 444 10.01 4.42 7.78
N TRP A 445 10.78 3.34 7.70
CA TRP A 445 11.99 3.24 6.89
C TRP A 445 11.90 2.08 5.88
N TYR A 446 12.41 2.31 4.66
CA TYR A 446 12.25 1.39 3.52
C TYR A 446 13.30 0.27 3.43
N ASP A 447 14.56 0.52 3.86
CA ASP A 447 15.67 -0.42 3.65
C ASP A 447 16.65 -0.45 4.84
N TYR A 448 16.68 -1.55 5.58
CA TYR A 448 17.55 -1.68 6.75
C TYR A 448 19.03 -1.92 6.45
N GLU A 449 19.42 -2.15 5.19
CA GLU A 449 20.83 -2.13 4.79
C GLU A 449 21.40 -0.70 4.87
N LYS A 450 20.52 0.31 4.75
CA LYS A 450 20.82 1.73 4.91
C LYS A 450 20.62 2.14 6.37
N LYS A 451 21.71 2.20 7.13
CA LYS A 451 21.70 2.41 8.59
C LYS A 451 21.46 3.84 9.06
N GLU A 452 21.26 4.79 8.14
CA GLU A 452 20.97 6.20 8.42
C GLU A 452 19.72 6.38 9.31
N TYR A 453 18.80 5.42 9.28
CA TYR A 453 17.61 5.38 10.12
C TYR A 453 17.94 5.44 11.62
N LEU A 454 19.08 4.88 12.05
CA LEU A 454 19.50 4.86 13.46
C LEU A 454 19.87 6.25 13.96
N ASP A 455 20.64 7.00 13.17
CA ASP A 455 21.02 8.37 13.52
C ASP A 455 19.80 9.31 13.46
N ILE A 456 18.88 9.09 12.52
CA ILE A 456 17.61 9.83 12.48
C ILE A 456 16.80 9.61 13.77
N LEU A 457 16.71 8.37 14.25
CA LEU A 457 15.98 8.07 15.50
C LEU A 457 16.62 8.71 16.72
N VAL A 458 17.96 8.81 16.77
CA VAL A 458 18.68 9.54 17.83
C VAL A 458 18.33 11.03 17.82
N GLU A 459 18.30 11.66 16.64
CA GLU A 459 17.90 13.05 16.51
C GLU A 459 16.43 13.26 16.89
N LEU A 460 15.53 12.39 16.43
CA LEU A 460 14.10 12.46 16.77
C LEU A 460 13.86 12.39 18.29
N VAL A 461 14.51 11.45 18.98
CA VAL A 461 14.41 11.33 20.46
C VAL A 461 15.07 12.50 21.18
N SER A 462 16.10 13.12 20.60
CA SER A 462 16.70 14.33 21.16
C SER A 462 15.77 15.54 21.00
N ILE A 463 15.05 15.63 19.87
CA ILE A 463 14.08 16.68 19.57
C ILE A 463 12.89 16.65 20.52
N THR A 464 12.42 15.49 21.01
CA THR A 464 11.33 15.47 22.02
C THR A 464 11.73 16.16 23.32
N LYS A 465 13.03 16.19 23.64
CA LYS A 465 13.57 16.85 24.84
C LYS A 465 13.82 18.34 24.60
N SER A 466 14.33 18.72 23.43
CA SER A 466 14.66 20.12 23.12
C SER A 466 13.50 20.94 22.57
N HIS A 467 12.50 20.28 21.95
CA HIS A 467 11.33 20.88 21.32
C HIS A 467 10.02 20.14 21.66
N PRO A 468 9.66 19.99 22.95
CA PRO A 468 8.41 19.32 23.37
C PRO A 468 7.13 20.02 22.88
N GLU A 469 7.24 21.29 22.44
CA GLU A 469 6.17 22.02 21.78
C GLU A 469 5.90 21.54 20.34
N LEU A 470 6.86 20.87 19.70
CA LEU A 470 6.76 20.35 18.33
C LEU A 470 6.45 18.85 18.29
N VAL A 471 7.04 18.06 19.18
CA VAL A 471 6.78 16.62 19.27
C VAL A 471 7.03 16.09 20.67
N THR A 472 6.13 15.25 21.17
CA THR A 472 6.26 14.63 22.50
C THR A 472 6.72 13.18 22.45
N ASP A 473 6.19 12.39 21.51
CA ASP A 473 6.44 10.96 21.45
C ASP A 473 7.01 10.53 20.09
N ILE A 474 7.96 9.58 20.10
CA ILE A 474 8.49 8.94 18.89
C ILE A 474 8.06 7.48 18.85
N GLY A 475 7.42 7.09 17.75
CA GLY A 475 7.08 5.69 17.46
C GLY A 475 7.87 5.15 16.27
N LEU A 476 7.83 3.84 16.09
CA LEU A 476 8.24 3.15 14.88
C LEU A 476 6.99 2.75 14.08
N CYS A 477 7.13 2.51 12.78
CA CYS A 477 6.07 1.99 11.93
C CYS A 477 6.65 0.94 10.98
N ASN A 478 6.10 -0.28 11.05
CA ASN A 478 6.52 -1.45 10.27
C ASN A 478 7.99 -1.86 10.48
N PHE A 479 8.56 -1.57 11.66
CA PHE A 479 9.85 -2.14 12.04
C PHE A 479 9.69 -3.61 12.41
N ASP A 480 10.55 -4.48 11.87
CA ASP A 480 10.59 -5.88 12.30
C ASP A 480 11.22 -6.01 13.70
N SER A 481 11.19 -7.21 14.28
CA SER A 481 11.61 -7.43 15.67
C SER A 481 13.10 -7.16 15.86
N GLN A 482 13.93 -7.60 14.92
CA GLN A 482 15.38 -7.41 14.98
C GLN A 482 15.74 -5.92 14.92
N HIS A 483 15.16 -5.17 13.97
CA HIS A 483 15.47 -3.76 13.76
C HIS A 483 14.80 -2.86 14.80
N THR A 484 13.66 -3.27 15.38
CA THR A 484 13.10 -2.63 16.58
C THR A 484 14.08 -2.74 17.75
N ALA A 485 14.67 -3.91 17.98
CA ALA A 485 15.67 -4.10 19.02
C ALA A 485 16.96 -3.30 18.72
N GLU A 486 17.46 -3.33 17.49
CA GLU A 486 18.63 -2.55 17.04
C GLU A 486 18.43 -1.06 17.29
N ALA A 487 17.28 -0.51 16.88
CA ALA A 487 16.91 0.88 17.12
C ALA A 487 16.89 1.24 18.61
N CYS A 488 16.23 0.42 19.43
CA CYS A 488 16.15 0.65 20.88
C CYS A 488 17.53 0.65 21.54
N GLU A 489 18.38 -0.32 21.19
CA GLU A 489 19.74 -0.46 21.74
C GLU A 489 20.63 0.72 21.34
N TYR A 490 20.58 1.11 20.06
CA TYR A 490 21.37 2.21 19.54
C TYR A 490 20.96 3.55 20.17
N VAL A 491 19.67 3.86 20.19
CA VAL A 491 19.16 5.11 20.78
C VAL A 491 19.43 5.17 22.28
N LEU A 492 19.28 4.05 22.99
CA LEU A 492 19.64 3.95 24.41
C LEU A 492 21.11 4.25 24.64
N ALA A 493 22.01 3.67 23.84
CA ALA A 493 23.45 3.88 23.95
C ALA A 493 23.86 5.34 23.67
N LYS A 494 23.16 6.03 22.77
CA LYS A 494 23.48 7.41 22.36
C LYS A 494 22.83 8.49 23.23
N THR A 495 21.62 8.23 23.73
CA THR A 495 20.81 9.27 24.42
C THR A 495 20.56 8.98 25.90
N GLY A 496 20.95 7.80 26.40
CA GLY A 496 20.72 7.36 27.77
C GLY A 496 19.29 6.89 28.07
N SER A 497 18.41 6.85 27.06
CA SER A 497 17.02 6.40 27.16
C SER A 497 16.59 5.74 25.85
N VAL A 498 15.69 4.75 25.88
CA VAL A 498 15.13 4.17 24.64
C VAL A 498 14.39 5.25 23.83
N GLY A 499 13.57 6.09 24.48
CA GLY A 499 12.89 7.25 23.87
C GLY A 499 11.82 6.92 22.81
N LEU A 500 11.82 5.71 22.27
CA LEU A 500 10.79 5.14 21.42
C LEU A 500 9.67 4.58 22.31
N VAL A 501 8.40 4.84 21.98
CA VAL A 501 7.25 4.46 22.83
C VAL A 501 6.31 3.45 22.18
N SER A 502 6.32 3.34 20.85
CA SER A 502 5.46 2.42 20.10
C SER A 502 6.13 1.84 18.86
N ASN A 503 5.57 0.73 18.37
CA ASN A 503 5.76 0.26 17.01
C ASN A 503 4.38 -0.03 16.39
N GLN A 504 4.08 0.61 15.27
CA GLN A 504 2.84 0.41 14.54
C GLN A 504 3.00 -0.74 13.54
N VAL A 505 2.30 -1.86 13.75
CA VAL A 505 2.45 -3.10 12.95
C VAL A 505 1.10 -3.72 12.58
N GLN A 506 1.09 -4.56 11.55
CA GLN A 506 -0.09 -5.35 11.19
C GLN A 506 -0.33 -6.43 12.26
N PHE A 507 -1.53 -6.49 12.83
CA PHE A 507 -1.90 -7.54 13.79
C PHE A 507 -3.40 -7.79 13.76
N SER A 508 -3.80 -9.04 13.49
CA SER A 508 -5.17 -9.52 13.58
C SER A 508 -5.19 -10.99 14.03
N VAL A 509 -6.39 -11.55 14.17
CA VAL A 509 -6.56 -13.00 14.36
C VAL A 509 -6.06 -13.83 13.17
N LEU A 510 -5.87 -13.24 11.98
CA LEU A 510 -5.28 -13.93 10.82
C LEU A 510 -3.78 -13.68 10.70
N ASP A 511 -3.32 -12.47 11.04
CA ASP A 511 -1.92 -12.12 11.02
C ASP A 511 -1.41 -11.95 12.45
N SER A 512 -1.00 -13.05 13.06
CA SER A 512 -0.49 -13.10 14.43
C SER A 512 1.04 -13.10 14.52
N ARG A 513 1.74 -12.70 13.44
CA ARG A 513 3.21 -12.60 13.41
C ARG A 513 3.81 -11.84 14.60
N PRO A 514 3.20 -10.74 15.11
CA PRO A 514 3.74 -10.04 16.28
C PRO A 514 3.91 -10.93 17.52
N LEU A 515 3.13 -12.01 17.66
CA LEU A 515 3.21 -12.95 18.80
C LEU A 515 4.48 -13.81 18.79
N LYS A 516 5.26 -13.81 17.69
CA LYS A 516 6.52 -14.54 17.59
C LYS A 516 7.63 -13.78 18.34
N GLU A 517 8.34 -12.91 17.65
CA GLU A 517 9.53 -12.25 18.20
C GLU A 517 9.20 -10.84 18.75
N MET A 518 8.28 -10.12 18.13
CA MET A 518 8.01 -8.70 18.42
C MET A 518 7.52 -8.47 19.85
N VAL A 519 6.66 -9.34 20.38
CA VAL A 519 6.18 -9.25 21.77
C VAL A 519 7.30 -9.29 22.81
N HIS A 520 8.38 -10.05 22.54
CA HIS A 520 9.54 -10.12 23.43
C HIS A 520 10.34 -8.83 23.41
N VAL A 521 10.52 -8.24 22.23
CA VAL A 521 11.17 -6.93 22.06
C VAL A 521 10.36 -5.83 22.76
N CYS A 522 9.03 -5.85 22.60
CA CYS A 522 8.12 -4.93 23.26
C CYS A 522 8.21 -5.03 24.78
N ALA A 523 8.25 -6.24 25.33
CA ALA A 523 8.40 -6.46 26.77
C ALA A 523 9.77 -5.98 27.28
N LYS A 524 10.87 -6.21 26.53
CA LYS A 524 12.23 -5.82 26.91
C LYS A 524 12.41 -4.31 26.97
N TYR A 525 11.86 -3.58 26.00
CA TYR A 525 12.08 -2.14 25.84
C TYR A 525 10.88 -1.27 26.25
N ASN A 526 9.82 -1.88 26.78
CA ASN A 526 8.56 -1.21 27.12
C ASN A 526 7.93 -0.46 25.92
N ILE A 527 7.96 -1.08 24.74
CA ILE A 527 7.31 -0.58 23.53
C ILE A 527 5.87 -1.08 23.49
N LYS A 528 4.93 -0.22 23.10
CA LYS A 528 3.54 -0.61 22.84
C LYS A 528 3.28 -0.85 21.35
N LEU A 529 2.50 -1.87 21.05
CA LEU A 529 2.02 -2.09 19.69
C LEU A 529 0.79 -1.23 19.42
N LEU A 530 0.84 -0.50 18.31
CA LEU A 530 -0.31 0.16 17.71
C LEU A 530 -0.70 -0.66 16.48
N THR A 531 -1.83 -1.36 16.50
CA THR A 531 -2.08 -2.41 15.51
C THR A 531 -3.04 -1.94 14.42
N TYR A 532 -2.63 -2.06 13.16
CA TYR A 532 -3.54 -1.86 12.02
C TYR A 532 -3.89 -3.19 11.36
N GLY A 533 -4.87 -3.17 10.46
CA GLY A 533 -5.30 -4.36 9.75
C GLY A 533 -6.04 -5.38 10.61
N SER A 534 -6.37 -5.02 11.86
CA SER A 534 -7.02 -5.88 12.84
C SER A 534 -8.39 -6.40 12.42
N PHE A 535 -9.03 -5.76 11.44
CA PHE A 535 -10.31 -6.17 10.84
C PHE A 535 -10.16 -6.86 9.47
N CYS A 536 -8.92 -7.07 8.99
CA CYS A 536 -8.62 -7.68 7.69
C CYS A 536 -9.40 -7.03 6.53
N GLY A 537 -9.37 -5.70 6.44
CA GLY A 537 -10.10 -4.97 5.38
C GLY A 537 -11.63 -5.03 5.53
N GLY A 538 -12.13 -5.45 6.69
CA GLY A 538 -13.54 -5.65 6.96
C GLY A 538 -14.04 -7.05 6.63
N PHE A 539 -13.14 -8.04 6.46
CA PHE A 539 -13.52 -9.46 6.38
C PHE A 539 -13.97 -10.04 7.72
N LEU A 540 -13.41 -9.53 8.84
CA LEU A 540 -13.81 -9.92 10.19
C LEU A 540 -15.09 -9.20 10.62
N ALA A 541 -16.19 -9.46 9.92
CA ALA A 541 -17.50 -8.84 10.15
C ALA A 541 -18.64 -9.81 9.79
N ASP A 542 -19.80 -9.63 10.43
CA ASP A 542 -20.96 -10.50 10.34
C ASP A 542 -21.44 -10.74 8.89
N LYS A 543 -21.29 -9.73 8.02
CA LYS A 543 -21.68 -9.80 6.60
C LYS A 543 -20.94 -10.87 5.77
N TRP A 544 -19.80 -11.37 6.26
CA TRP A 544 -19.00 -12.40 5.57
C TRP A 544 -19.26 -13.81 6.10
N LEU A 545 -20.00 -13.95 7.20
CA LEU A 545 -20.35 -15.25 7.75
C LEU A 545 -21.34 -15.97 6.82
N ASN A 546 -21.09 -17.25 6.57
CA ASN A 546 -21.83 -18.10 5.64
C ASN A 546 -21.86 -17.59 4.20
N HIS A 547 -20.90 -16.75 3.81
CA HIS A 547 -20.79 -16.22 2.46
C HIS A 547 -19.74 -17.01 1.65
N PRO A 548 -19.98 -17.29 0.35
CA PRO A 548 -18.96 -17.87 -0.51
C PRO A 548 -17.73 -16.95 -0.60
N ALA A 549 -16.57 -17.55 -0.88
CA ALA A 549 -15.34 -16.84 -1.14
C ALA A 549 -15.56 -15.78 -2.24
N PRO A 550 -14.99 -14.58 -2.10
CA PRO A 550 -14.96 -13.62 -3.20
C PRO A 550 -14.35 -14.29 -4.44
N PRO A 551 -14.85 -14.02 -5.65
CA PRO A 551 -14.24 -14.54 -6.85
C PRO A 551 -12.82 -13.99 -7.02
N ASP A 552 -11.91 -14.83 -7.55
CA ASP A 552 -10.49 -14.50 -7.80
C ASP A 552 -10.30 -13.27 -8.70
N SER A 553 -11.36 -12.84 -9.41
CA SER A 553 -11.34 -11.63 -10.24
C SER A 553 -11.07 -10.33 -9.46
N TYR A 554 -11.12 -10.40 -8.12
CA TYR A 554 -11.12 -9.26 -7.20
C TYR A 554 -12.21 -8.23 -7.50
N GLY A 555 -13.22 -8.62 -8.28
CA GLY A 555 -14.36 -7.78 -8.65
C GLY A 555 -15.16 -7.39 -7.41
N GLY A 556 -15.50 -6.11 -7.27
CA GLY A 556 -16.29 -5.60 -6.15
C GLY A 556 -15.56 -5.46 -4.81
N LEU A 557 -14.28 -5.82 -4.72
CA LEU A 557 -13.47 -5.64 -3.51
C LEU A 557 -12.81 -4.24 -3.46
N THR A 558 -12.75 -3.66 -2.27
CA THR A 558 -11.95 -2.44 -2.00
C THR A 558 -10.46 -2.75 -2.05
N PRO A 559 -9.57 -1.75 -2.23
CA PRO A 559 -8.12 -1.97 -2.19
C PRO A 559 -7.63 -2.71 -0.93
N SER A 560 -8.19 -2.37 0.23
CA SER A 560 -7.84 -3.03 1.49
C SER A 560 -8.28 -4.50 1.50
N GLN A 561 -9.51 -4.81 1.06
CA GLN A 561 -9.97 -6.19 0.99
C GLN A 561 -9.11 -7.04 0.07
N ARG A 562 -8.64 -6.51 -1.07
CA ARG A 562 -7.71 -7.24 -1.93
C ARG A 562 -6.43 -7.63 -1.18
N LYS A 563 -5.77 -6.66 -0.53
CA LYS A 563 -4.56 -6.92 0.28
C LYS A 563 -4.79 -7.99 1.35
N TYR A 564 -5.88 -7.90 2.10
CA TYR A 564 -6.13 -8.84 3.20
C TYR A 564 -6.68 -10.19 2.74
N LEU A 565 -7.19 -10.29 1.51
CA LEU A 565 -7.51 -11.58 0.91
C LEU A 565 -6.22 -12.38 0.63
N ASP A 566 -5.15 -11.72 0.17
CA ASP A 566 -3.83 -12.35 0.04
C ASP A 566 -3.32 -12.87 1.39
N THR A 567 -3.44 -12.06 2.45
CA THR A 567 -3.09 -12.48 3.82
C THR A 567 -3.92 -13.68 4.28
N LEU A 568 -5.22 -13.70 3.96
CA LEU A 568 -6.10 -14.83 4.27
C LEU A 568 -5.64 -16.10 3.55
N HIS A 569 -5.31 -16.02 2.25
CA HIS A 569 -4.79 -17.15 1.48
C HIS A 569 -3.45 -17.69 2.00
N THR A 570 -2.61 -16.81 2.56
CA THR A 570 -1.39 -17.24 3.25
C THR A 570 -1.69 -17.89 4.61
N TRP A 571 -2.72 -17.42 5.31
CA TRP A 571 -3.12 -17.94 6.62
C TRP A 571 -3.84 -19.30 6.56
N GLY A 572 -4.69 -19.52 5.54
CA GLY A 572 -5.46 -20.74 5.39
C GLY A 572 -6.48 -20.69 4.26
N THR A 573 -7.43 -21.63 4.27
CA THR A 573 -8.51 -21.71 3.28
C THR A 573 -9.71 -20.85 3.67
N TRP A 574 -10.59 -20.55 2.70
CA TRP A 574 -11.85 -19.85 2.99
C TRP A 574 -12.76 -20.65 3.93
N THR A 575 -12.74 -21.99 3.85
CA THR A 575 -13.50 -22.86 4.77
C THR A 575 -13.04 -22.65 6.20
N GLU A 576 -11.74 -22.68 6.45
CA GLU A 576 -11.19 -22.43 7.79
C GLU A 576 -11.47 -21.00 8.26
N PHE A 577 -11.51 -20.03 7.34
CA PHE A 577 -11.91 -18.67 7.67
C PHE A 577 -13.37 -18.60 8.11
N GLN A 578 -14.29 -19.32 7.46
CA GLN A 578 -15.69 -19.42 7.87
C GLN A 578 -15.85 -20.11 9.22
N GLU A 579 -15.06 -21.14 9.50
CA GLU A 579 -15.02 -21.80 10.80
C GLU A 579 -14.57 -20.82 11.90
N LEU A 580 -13.53 -20.02 11.64
CA LEU A 580 -13.10 -18.97 12.56
C LEU A 580 -14.18 -17.90 12.76
N LEU A 581 -14.85 -17.46 11.69
CA LEU A 581 -15.96 -16.50 11.81
C LEU A 581 -17.11 -17.06 12.67
N ALA A 582 -17.42 -18.36 12.56
CA ALA A 582 -18.44 -19.00 13.40
C ALA A 582 -18.03 -19.05 14.88
N VAL A 583 -16.74 -19.28 15.18
CA VAL A 583 -16.23 -19.18 16.55
C VAL A 583 -16.37 -17.76 17.09
N LEU A 584 -15.98 -16.75 16.30
CA LEU A 584 -16.11 -15.35 16.68
C LEU A 584 -17.57 -14.94 16.88
N GLU A 585 -18.49 -15.38 16.02
CA GLU A 585 -19.93 -15.12 16.12
C GLU A 585 -20.53 -15.73 17.39
N SER A 586 -20.15 -16.96 17.74
CA SER A 586 -20.61 -17.62 18.97
C SER A 586 -20.23 -16.84 20.23
N VAL A 587 -19.02 -16.27 20.25
CA VAL A 587 -18.59 -15.37 21.34
C VAL A 587 -19.35 -14.04 21.27
N ALA A 588 -19.50 -13.47 20.08
CA ALA A 588 -20.20 -12.21 19.87
C ALA A 588 -21.64 -12.26 20.38
N GLY A 589 -22.36 -13.36 20.11
CA GLY A 589 -23.73 -13.60 20.57
C GLY A 589 -23.86 -13.65 22.10
N LYS A 590 -22.90 -14.25 22.81
CA LYS A 590 -22.87 -14.26 24.30
C LYS A 590 -22.71 -12.87 24.91
N ARG A 591 -22.09 -11.95 24.16
CA ARG A 591 -21.76 -10.59 24.61
C ARG A 591 -22.70 -9.52 24.03
N SER A 592 -23.59 -9.89 23.09
CA SER A 592 -24.45 -8.96 22.36
C SER A 592 -23.66 -7.87 21.61
N VAL A 593 -22.55 -8.27 20.98
CA VAL A 593 -21.67 -7.42 20.15
C VAL A 593 -21.52 -8.03 18.76
N GLY A 594 -20.81 -7.36 17.84
CA GLY A 594 -20.52 -7.91 16.50
C GLY A 594 -19.22 -8.71 16.44
N VAL A 595 -19.04 -9.51 15.38
CA VAL A 595 -17.79 -10.28 15.12
C VAL A 595 -16.54 -9.39 15.14
N ALA A 596 -16.64 -8.18 14.58
CA ALA A 596 -15.55 -7.21 14.55
C ALA A 596 -15.09 -6.80 15.96
N ASN A 597 -16.02 -6.66 16.91
CA ASN A 597 -15.71 -6.31 18.29
C ASN A 597 -14.94 -7.43 18.99
N VAL A 598 -15.32 -8.68 18.76
CA VAL A 598 -14.63 -9.85 19.31
C VAL A 598 -13.21 -9.95 18.77
N ALA A 599 -13.03 -9.80 17.46
CA ALA A 599 -11.71 -9.80 16.85
C ALA A 599 -10.81 -8.67 17.39
N ALA A 600 -11.33 -7.45 17.50
CA ALA A 600 -10.60 -6.32 18.07
C ALA A 600 -10.26 -6.54 19.56
N ARG A 601 -11.20 -7.06 20.35
CA ARG A 601 -11.01 -7.38 21.77
C ARG A 601 -9.92 -8.44 21.96
N TRP A 602 -9.87 -9.47 21.12
CA TRP A 602 -8.79 -10.47 21.14
C TRP A 602 -7.40 -9.83 20.93
N VAL A 603 -7.29 -8.88 19.99
CA VAL A 603 -6.04 -8.14 19.76
C VAL A 603 -5.72 -7.25 20.95
N LEU A 604 -6.70 -6.52 21.50
CA LEU A 604 -6.52 -5.66 22.67
C LEU A 604 -6.12 -6.45 23.93
N GLN A 605 -6.52 -7.71 24.10
CA GLN A 605 -6.11 -8.50 25.27
C GLN A 605 -4.67 -9.00 25.22
N GLN A 606 -3.95 -8.77 24.12
CA GLN A 606 -2.52 -9.06 24.05
C GLN A 606 -1.72 -8.02 24.85
N LYS A 607 -0.85 -8.48 25.75
CA LYS A 607 -0.12 -7.60 26.71
C LYS A 607 0.69 -6.48 26.06
N ALA A 608 1.24 -6.72 24.87
CA ALA A 608 2.05 -5.74 24.15
C ALA A 608 1.19 -4.67 23.44
N VAL A 609 -0.10 -4.93 23.21
CA VAL A 609 -0.98 -4.04 22.43
C VAL A 609 -1.48 -2.89 23.29
N GLY A 610 -1.13 -1.68 22.86
CA GLY A 610 -1.66 -0.43 23.41
C GLY A 610 -3.03 -0.12 22.83
N ALA A 611 -3.10 -0.01 21.51
CA ALA A 611 -4.33 0.34 20.80
C ALA A 611 -4.48 -0.37 19.44
N VAL A 612 -5.74 -0.53 19.02
CA VAL A 612 -6.13 -0.95 17.67
C VAL A 612 -6.51 0.28 16.83
N LEU A 613 -6.00 0.37 15.62
CA LEU A 613 -6.30 1.43 14.66
C LEU A 613 -7.54 1.03 13.86
N VAL A 614 -8.62 1.79 14.03
CA VAL A 614 -9.90 1.57 13.35
C VAL A 614 -10.01 2.50 12.15
N GLY A 615 -10.29 1.92 10.98
CA GLY A 615 -10.42 2.67 9.74
C GLY A 615 -11.63 3.59 9.77
N THR A 616 -11.38 4.89 9.70
CA THR A 616 -12.42 5.92 9.77
C THR A 616 -12.50 6.66 8.44
N ARG A 617 -13.61 6.49 7.73
CA ARG A 617 -13.90 7.24 6.49
C ARG A 617 -14.68 8.49 6.88
N LEU A 618 -13.97 9.57 7.19
CA LEU A 618 -14.59 10.83 7.63
C LEU A 618 -15.66 11.28 6.63
N GLY A 619 -16.86 11.60 7.14
CA GLY A 619 -18.01 12.00 6.32
C GLY A 619 -18.67 10.90 5.47
N VAL A 620 -18.13 9.67 5.47
CA VAL A 620 -18.67 8.52 4.71
C VAL A 620 -19.14 7.42 5.68
N SER A 621 -18.28 6.97 6.59
CA SER A 621 -18.59 5.96 7.61
C SER A 621 -17.53 5.97 8.72
N ALA A 622 -17.95 6.17 9.98
CA ALA A 622 -17.06 6.22 11.14
C ALA A 622 -17.27 5.10 12.17
N HIS A 623 -18.38 4.34 12.10
CA HIS A 623 -18.70 3.20 12.98
C HIS A 623 -18.55 3.47 14.50
N GLY A 624 -18.69 4.72 14.94
CA GLY A 624 -18.38 5.12 16.32
C GLY A 624 -19.13 4.31 17.39
N ALA A 625 -20.44 4.11 17.21
CA ALA A 625 -21.25 3.33 18.15
C ALA A 625 -20.82 1.85 18.23
N ASP A 626 -20.58 1.21 17.08
CA ASP A 626 -20.12 -0.18 17.03
C ASP A 626 -18.73 -0.31 17.67
N ASN A 627 -17.84 0.66 17.47
CA ASN A 627 -16.50 0.65 18.04
C ASN A 627 -16.52 0.70 19.58
N ILE A 628 -17.45 1.46 20.18
CA ILE A 628 -17.63 1.55 21.64
C ILE A 628 -17.96 0.17 22.23
N ALA A 629 -18.76 -0.65 21.53
CA ALA A 629 -19.13 -1.99 21.96
C ALA A 629 -17.95 -2.97 22.07
N THR A 630 -16.75 -2.57 21.63
CA THR A 630 -15.53 -3.31 21.92
C THR A 630 -15.21 -3.31 23.41
N PHE A 631 -15.62 -2.28 24.17
CA PHE A 631 -15.29 -2.01 25.58
C PHE A 631 -16.29 -2.55 26.60
N GLY A 632 -15.84 -2.62 27.87
CA GLY A 632 -16.69 -2.98 29.01
C GLY A 632 -16.80 -4.47 29.29
N TRP A 633 -16.01 -5.29 28.60
CA TRP A 633 -15.97 -6.75 28.76
C TRP A 633 -14.62 -7.33 28.34
N GLU A 634 -14.36 -8.56 28.78
CA GLU A 634 -13.15 -9.31 28.46
C GLU A 634 -13.51 -10.74 28.00
N LEU A 635 -12.74 -11.26 27.06
CA LEU A 635 -12.75 -12.66 26.67
C LEU A 635 -12.25 -13.51 27.82
N THR A 636 -12.98 -14.59 28.13
CA THR A 636 -12.53 -15.59 29.10
C THR A 636 -11.38 -16.44 28.53
N GLU A 637 -10.70 -17.18 29.41
CA GLU A 637 -9.66 -18.13 29.00
C GLU A 637 -10.19 -19.16 27.98
N ASP A 638 -11.40 -19.67 28.17
CA ASP A 638 -12.04 -20.62 27.24
C ASP A 638 -12.35 -19.98 25.87
N GLU A 639 -12.82 -18.72 25.86
CA GLU A 639 -13.11 -17.98 24.63
C GLU A 639 -11.81 -17.68 23.86
N ILE A 640 -10.75 -17.27 24.56
CA ILE A 640 -9.42 -17.07 23.98
C ILE A 640 -8.88 -18.39 23.42
N ALA A 641 -9.00 -19.50 24.16
CA ALA A 641 -8.54 -20.81 23.70
C ALA A 641 -9.27 -21.26 22.43
N ALA A 642 -10.59 -21.07 22.36
CA ALA A 642 -11.39 -21.39 21.19
C ALA A 642 -10.99 -20.55 19.98
N ILE A 643 -10.81 -19.23 20.16
CA ILE A 643 -10.35 -18.34 19.08
C ILE A 643 -8.93 -18.75 18.64
N ASN A 644 -8.02 -19.00 19.57
CA ASN A 644 -6.64 -19.38 19.27
C ASN A 644 -6.55 -20.68 18.48
N ALA A 645 -7.38 -21.69 18.80
CA ALA A 645 -7.41 -22.94 18.05
C ALA A 645 -7.72 -22.72 16.56
N GLY A 646 -8.67 -21.84 16.24
CA GLY A 646 -9.00 -21.48 14.86
C GLY A 646 -7.97 -20.55 14.21
N ALA A 647 -7.58 -19.50 14.94
CA ALA A 647 -6.73 -18.39 14.48
C ALA A 647 -5.25 -18.76 14.34
N LEU A 648 -4.70 -19.45 15.35
CA LEU A 648 -3.27 -19.77 15.41
C LEU A 648 -2.99 -21.22 15.00
N GLY A 649 -4.01 -22.09 15.04
CA GLY A 649 -3.85 -23.55 14.97
C GLY A 649 -3.62 -24.14 16.37
N GLU A 650 -3.78 -25.46 16.52
CA GLU A 650 -3.69 -26.13 17.83
C GLU A 650 -2.31 -25.97 18.48
N LYS A 651 -1.26 -25.82 17.67
CA LYS A 651 0.14 -25.70 18.10
C LYS A 651 0.79 -24.39 17.61
N GLY A 652 0.01 -23.47 17.06
CA GLY A 652 0.52 -22.22 16.47
C GLY A 652 0.97 -22.35 15.01
N GLU A 653 0.71 -23.48 14.35
CA GLU A 653 1.19 -23.80 13.01
C GLU A 653 0.73 -22.81 11.93
N LYS A 654 -0.45 -22.19 12.08
CA LYS A 654 -0.91 -21.16 11.13
C LYS A 654 -0.10 -19.87 11.27
N THR A 655 0.21 -19.49 12.51
CA THR A 655 1.08 -18.33 12.74
C THR A 655 2.48 -18.57 12.19
N ASP A 656 3.00 -19.79 12.36
CA ASP A 656 4.30 -20.19 11.80
C ASP A 656 4.29 -20.16 10.26
N ALA A 657 3.22 -20.62 9.63
CA ALA A 657 3.06 -20.57 8.17
C ALA A 657 3.03 -19.12 7.65
N VAL A 658 2.26 -18.24 8.29
CA VAL A 658 2.21 -16.81 7.92
C VAL A 658 3.58 -16.17 8.11
N PHE A 659 4.26 -16.43 9.23
CA PHE A 659 5.59 -15.90 9.50
C PHE A 659 6.64 -16.41 8.49
N ALA A 660 6.60 -17.71 8.14
CA ALA A 660 7.53 -18.30 7.19
C ALA A 660 7.32 -17.78 5.75
N ASN A 661 6.08 -17.49 5.37
CA ASN A 661 5.74 -17.05 4.02
C ASN A 661 5.91 -15.53 3.85
N MET A 662 5.41 -14.73 4.79
CA MET A 662 5.43 -13.27 4.72
C MET A 662 6.67 -12.65 5.37
N GLY A 663 7.40 -13.39 6.19
CA GLY A 663 8.45 -12.84 7.06
C GLY A 663 7.88 -12.09 8.27
N ASP A 664 8.76 -11.51 9.08
CA ASP A 664 8.38 -10.72 10.25
C ASP A 664 7.64 -9.42 9.87
N CYS A 665 7.12 -8.71 10.87
CA CYS A 665 6.31 -7.51 10.76
C CYS A 665 6.93 -6.48 9.79
N GLY A 666 6.11 -5.94 8.89
CA GLY A 666 6.50 -4.91 7.95
C GLY A 666 7.23 -5.39 6.70
N GLN A 667 7.52 -6.69 6.56
CA GLN A 667 8.26 -7.22 5.42
C GLN A 667 7.54 -7.00 4.09
N GLU A 668 6.22 -7.03 4.13
CA GLU A 668 5.36 -6.74 2.99
C GLU A 668 5.56 -5.33 2.41
N TYR A 669 6.08 -4.36 3.18
CA TYR A 669 6.38 -3.01 2.69
C TYR A 669 7.80 -2.88 2.13
N ARG A 670 8.76 -3.63 2.67
CA ARG A 670 10.15 -3.59 2.22
C ARG A 670 10.31 -4.16 0.81
N ASN A 671 9.52 -5.16 0.45
CA ASN A 671 9.51 -5.73 -0.90
C ASN A 671 8.91 -4.79 -1.96
N MET A 672 8.20 -3.72 -1.58
CA MET A 672 7.63 -2.75 -2.53
C MET A 672 8.64 -1.68 -2.96
N HIS A 673 9.75 -1.53 -2.25
CA HIS A 673 10.73 -0.46 -2.44
C HIS A 673 12.11 -0.96 -2.89
N LYS A 674 12.26 -2.27 -3.12
CA LYS A 674 13.38 -2.89 -3.83
C LYS A 674 13.08 -2.86 -5.32
#